data_AF-A0A970EQQ7-F1
#
_entry.id   AF-A0A970EQQ7-F1
#
_cell.length_a   1.000
_cell.length_b   1.000
_cell.length_c   1.000
_cell.angle_alpha   90.00
_cell.angle_beta   90.00
_cell.angle_gamma   90.00
#
_symmetry.space_group_name_H-M   'P 1'
#
loop_
_entity.id
_entity.type
_entity.pdbx_description
1 polymer ?
#
loop_
_entity_poly.entity_id
_entity_poly.type
_entity_poly.pdbx_seq_one_letter_code
_entity_poly.pdbx_strand_id
1 'polypeptide(L)'
;MLSFFRDGFYKDFIVLLTLTILLGTGFSAGIAWALDAYFGDTLSDMIGEYGQYDIILHIQEASKEAAFRELERIRDQHFPGARLSETITIAGQANFFFGLPEELRTKEVMANLAAYFAAVPGLNSHTIISDPSILIRSVHGSVFDELAAQIEQLPGVKFAFADVGNMIVILEDPARSKELEAEIRKLLAEYQLVELRFPMGFEVDTAQVGEEAIRLLEKELPGRKYRNVTAAQYGEDLDAFLKTLVEMRDFLLSYASKVHITADPGVYLIVGEQIAIQAQSIRPLEEGGILTDDNVVIEITAVSGSEAEGMIIRGEIAPAMESLEQTGFRIFSDGQIAKPIGQVVVENERYRLAYAIDESLRLLEELEVLSVQANDAVQNADAVLNTFQEALLQLEVLQVQMRQLNEGITGKGASASSEQLLVTLLVNGLFQSLAQAAVQAGEDSLGSLENLDVAAMRASLDQISQQIANVQSIDVQAIINQIQYVRDTLPMLGDEEIGRSIRLINTYIAGQVIPGERIQIMVEDGQVDEEQVEKLLRSSLDNPYLNIYSTSVGVINPDARSEIFRLLTEVRAIIAGLLAIVFTGAILILDHATVFSTLKYLRRVSRARTSRWQRVLNPVLFLGALLGAVVLAAVYRLSGAQIPYLSHGTIALIGAAVGWLVAKFAERFSPVNVKEFTAGQALGLSNVQIMREIVIPGSRPGLMNLLNRWKQQF
;
A
#
# COMPACT_ATOMS: atom_id res chain seq x y z
N MET A 1 -61.80 -46.33 -8.67
CA MET A 1 -60.35 -45.97 -8.72
C MET A 1 -59.50 -47.15 -9.16
N LEU A 2 -59.55 -48.31 -8.50
CA LEU A 2 -58.79 -49.49 -8.93
C LEU A 2 -59.14 -50.01 -10.34
N SER A 3 -60.40 -49.93 -10.78
CA SER A 3 -60.79 -50.29 -12.16
C SER A 3 -60.15 -49.40 -13.23
N PHE A 4 -60.05 -48.09 -12.96
CA PHE A 4 -59.47 -47.10 -13.87
C PHE A 4 -57.97 -47.32 -14.14
N PHE A 5 -57.22 -47.75 -13.13
CA PHE A 5 -55.80 -48.11 -13.28
C PHE A 5 -55.59 -49.53 -13.82
N ARG A 6 -56.54 -50.46 -13.58
CA ARG A 6 -56.48 -51.85 -14.05
C ARG A 6 -56.67 -51.97 -15.57
N ASP A 7 -57.38 -51.03 -16.19
CA ASP A 7 -57.63 -50.99 -17.64
C ASP A 7 -56.41 -50.45 -18.46
N GLY A 8 -55.24 -50.27 -17.83
CA GLY A 8 -53.96 -49.98 -18.52
C GLY A 8 -53.46 -48.53 -18.45
N PHE A 9 -54.26 -47.59 -17.94
CA PHE A 9 -53.88 -46.17 -17.83
C PHE A 9 -52.72 -45.90 -16.85
N TYR A 10 -52.47 -46.83 -15.91
CA TYR A 10 -51.31 -46.79 -15.00
C TYR A 10 -49.98 -46.64 -15.75
N LYS A 11 -49.82 -47.30 -16.91
CA LYS A 11 -48.59 -47.21 -17.70
C LYS A 11 -48.38 -45.81 -18.25
N ASP A 12 -49.43 -45.19 -18.78
CA ASP A 12 -49.38 -43.82 -19.30
C ASP A 12 -49.11 -42.80 -18.18
N PHE A 13 -49.68 -43.04 -16.99
CA PHE A 13 -49.50 -42.19 -15.83
C PHE A 13 -48.07 -42.25 -15.27
N ILE A 14 -47.44 -43.42 -15.24
CA ILE A 14 -46.02 -43.54 -14.88
C ILE A 14 -45.13 -42.86 -15.90
N VAL A 15 -45.39 -43.06 -17.20
CA VAL A 15 -44.60 -42.39 -18.26
C VAL A 15 -44.70 -40.87 -18.11
N LEU A 16 -45.90 -40.34 -17.85
CA LEU A 16 -46.10 -38.92 -17.56
C LEU A 16 -45.30 -38.48 -16.31
N LEU A 17 -45.34 -39.24 -15.23
CA LEU A 17 -44.62 -38.94 -13.98
C LEU A 17 -43.11 -38.89 -14.20
N THR A 18 -42.54 -39.91 -14.84
CA THR A 18 -41.10 -39.99 -15.14
C THR A 18 -40.68 -38.87 -16.07
N LEU A 19 -41.44 -38.61 -17.14
CA LEU A 19 -41.16 -37.52 -18.06
C LEU A 19 -41.23 -36.16 -17.37
N THR A 20 -42.20 -35.96 -16.47
CA THR A 20 -42.34 -34.75 -15.68
C THR A 20 -41.13 -34.53 -14.77
N ILE A 21 -40.66 -35.58 -14.10
CA ILE A 21 -39.48 -35.49 -13.24
C ILE A 21 -38.23 -35.18 -14.08
N LEU A 22 -38.05 -35.84 -15.22
CA LEU A 22 -36.91 -35.59 -16.11
C LEU A 22 -36.91 -34.16 -16.68
N LEU A 23 -38.06 -33.71 -17.21
CA LEU A 23 -38.20 -32.36 -17.75
C LEU A 23 -38.06 -31.30 -16.65
N GLY A 24 -38.64 -31.53 -15.47
CA GLY A 24 -38.53 -30.61 -14.33
C GLY A 24 -37.09 -30.51 -13.82
N THR A 25 -36.39 -31.63 -13.78
CA THR A 25 -34.97 -31.68 -13.40
C THR A 25 -34.14 -30.91 -14.43
N GLY A 26 -34.29 -31.23 -15.73
CA GLY A 26 -33.55 -30.58 -16.80
C GLY A 26 -33.85 -29.08 -16.91
N PHE A 27 -35.11 -28.68 -16.73
CA PHE A 27 -35.53 -27.28 -16.74
C PHE A 27 -34.93 -26.50 -15.56
N SER A 28 -35.06 -27.04 -14.34
CA SER A 28 -34.60 -26.34 -13.13
C SER A 28 -33.08 -26.27 -13.08
N ALA A 29 -32.39 -27.38 -13.39
CA ALA A 29 -30.93 -27.42 -13.45
C ALA A 29 -30.39 -26.61 -14.63
N GLY A 30 -31.02 -26.68 -15.80
CA GLY A 30 -30.57 -25.98 -17.00
C GLY A 30 -30.65 -24.45 -16.90
N ILE A 31 -31.73 -23.91 -16.34
CA ILE A 31 -31.85 -22.46 -16.11
C ILE A 31 -30.90 -22.00 -15.01
N ALA A 32 -30.77 -22.77 -13.92
CA ALA A 32 -29.82 -22.45 -12.87
C ALA A 32 -28.37 -22.43 -13.39
N TRP A 33 -28.02 -23.38 -14.28
CA TRP A 33 -26.73 -23.40 -14.96
C TRP A 33 -26.55 -22.23 -15.93
N ALA A 34 -27.57 -21.85 -16.69
CA ALA A 34 -27.48 -20.71 -17.61
C ALA A 34 -27.28 -19.37 -16.89
N LEU A 35 -27.94 -19.18 -15.74
CA LEU A 35 -27.75 -18.00 -14.91
C LEU A 35 -26.36 -17.97 -14.28
N ASP A 36 -25.89 -19.13 -13.85
CA ASP A 36 -24.55 -19.26 -13.31
C ASP A 36 -23.46 -18.94 -14.34
N ALA A 37 -23.58 -19.44 -15.58
CA ALA A 37 -22.64 -19.09 -16.64
C ALA A 37 -22.61 -17.57 -16.88
N TYR A 38 -23.78 -16.92 -16.92
CA TYR A 38 -23.87 -15.47 -17.13
C TYR A 38 -23.20 -14.64 -16.01
N PHE A 39 -23.41 -15.01 -14.74
CA PHE A 39 -22.81 -14.31 -13.60
C PHE A 39 -21.35 -14.72 -13.33
N GLY A 40 -20.99 -15.97 -13.63
CA GLY A 40 -19.65 -16.51 -13.47
C GLY A 40 -18.66 -15.80 -14.39
N ASP A 41 -19.00 -15.65 -15.68
CA ASP A 41 -18.13 -14.99 -16.66
C ASP A 41 -17.89 -13.51 -16.30
N THR A 42 -18.94 -12.78 -15.91
CA THR A 42 -18.82 -11.37 -15.51
C THR A 42 -18.03 -11.17 -14.23
N LEU A 43 -18.11 -12.09 -13.27
CA LEU A 43 -17.31 -12.01 -12.04
C LEU A 43 -15.85 -12.44 -12.28
N SER A 44 -15.64 -13.45 -13.13
CA SER A 44 -14.32 -13.95 -13.51
C SER A 44 -13.46 -12.85 -14.15
N ASP A 45 -14.04 -12.06 -15.05
CA ASP A 45 -13.33 -10.94 -15.70
C ASP A 45 -12.88 -9.86 -14.71
N MET A 46 -13.60 -9.69 -13.58
CA MET A 46 -13.29 -8.66 -12.59
C MET A 46 -12.38 -9.14 -11.46
N ILE A 47 -12.53 -10.39 -11.02
CA ILE A 47 -11.94 -10.90 -9.76
C ILE A 47 -11.12 -12.19 -10.00
N GLY A 48 -11.03 -12.67 -11.25
CA GLY A 48 -10.39 -13.91 -11.65
C GLY A 48 -11.19 -15.15 -11.24
N GLU A 49 -11.05 -16.28 -11.95
CA GLU A 49 -11.74 -17.53 -11.58
C GLU A 49 -11.27 -18.06 -10.21
N TYR A 50 -12.20 -18.69 -9.50
CA TYR A 50 -11.94 -19.32 -8.20
C TYR A 50 -10.87 -20.41 -8.32
N GLY A 51 -9.82 -20.34 -7.49
CA GLY A 51 -8.72 -21.31 -7.49
C GLY A 51 -7.75 -21.20 -8.67
N GLN A 52 -7.93 -20.26 -9.60
CA GLN A 52 -7.04 -20.09 -10.75
C GLN A 52 -5.77 -19.29 -10.43
N TYR A 53 -5.88 -18.31 -9.54
CA TYR A 53 -4.82 -17.36 -9.21
C TYR A 53 -4.50 -17.41 -7.72
N ASP A 54 -3.24 -17.17 -7.39
CA ASP A 54 -2.70 -17.30 -6.03
C ASP A 54 -2.23 -15.96 -5.46
N ILE A 55 -1.82 -15.03 -6.31
CA ILE A 55 -1.31 -13.72 -5.88
C ILE A 55 -1.71 -12.61 -6.87
N ILE A 56 -2.02 -11.45 -6.32
CA ILE A 56 -2.17 -10.18 -7.04
C ILE A 56 -0.91 -9.36 -6.79
N LEU A 57 -0.29 -8.88 -7.86
CA LEU A 57 0.87 -8.00 -7.81
C LEU A 57 0.42 -6.58 -8.16
N HIS A 58 0.61 -5.65 -7.23
CA HIS A 58 0.26 -4.24 -7.38
C HIS A 58 1.49 -3.47 -7.86
N ILE A 59 1.45 -3.04 -9.12
CA ILE A 59 2.60 -2.45 -9.81
C ILE A 59 2.27 -1.02 -10.23
N GLN A 60 3.24 -0.10 -10.10
CA GLN A 60 3.10 1.26 -10.61
C GLN A 60 2.84 1.26 -12.12
N GLU A 61 1.82 2.00 -12.57
CA GLU A 61 1.41 2.02 -13.97
C GLU A 61 2.55 2.41 -14.92
N ALA A 62 3.43 3.33 -14.50
CA ALA A 62 4.60 3.76 -15.27
C ALA A 62 5.62 2.63 -15.55
N SER A 63 5.66 1.59 -14.72
CA SER A 63 6.59 0.44 -14.87
C SER A 63 5.92 -0.82 -15.42
N LYS A 64 4.65 -0.72 -15.82
CA LYS A 64 3.81 -1.86 -16.24
C LYS A 64 4.46 -2.76 -17.31
N GLU A 65 4.98 -2.18 -18.38
CA GLU A 65 5.58 -2.97 -19.49
C GLU A 65 6.86 -3.71 -19.06
N ALA A 66 7.69 -3.05 -18.24
CA ALA A 66 8.91 -3.65 -17.72
C ALA A 66 8.58 -4.78 -16.74
N ALA A 67 7.59 -4.56 -15.86
CA ALA A 67 7.10 -5.56 -14.93
C ALA A 67 6.51 -6.76 -15.64
N PHE A 68 5.67 -6.56 -16.66
CA PHE A 68 5.05 -7.67 -17.40
C PHE A 68 6.09 -8.59 -18.03
N ARG A 69 7.12 -8.03 -18.68
CA ARG A 69 8.23 -8.83 -19.25
C ARG A 69 8.97 -9.64 -18.18
N GLU A 70 9.16 -9.07 -17.01
CA GLU A 70 9.82 -9.74 -15.89
C GLU A 70 8.94 -10.85 -15.29
N LEU A 71 7.62 -10.63 -15.19
CA LEU A 71 6.66 -11.64 -14.76
C LEU A 71 6.59 -12.82 -15.75
N GLU A 72 6.66 -12.56 -17.05
CA GLU A 72 6.78 -13.64 -18.05
C GLU A 72 8.08 -14.42 -17.89
N ARG A 73 9.20 -13.75 -17.62
CA ARG A 73 10.47 -14.41 -17.33
C ARG A 73 10.38 -15.29 -16.08
N ILE A 74 9.75 -14.80 -15.01
CA ILE A 74 9.55 -15.56 -13.76
C ILE A 74 8.64 -16.77 -14.02
N ARG A 75 7.54 -16.60 -14.74
CA ARG A 75 6.65 -17.69 -15.20
C ARG A 75 7.45 -18.77 -15.93
N ASP A 76 8.22 -18.40 -16.93
CA ASP A 76 8.86 -19.37 -17.82
C ASP A 76 10.07 -20.06 -17.17
N GLN A 77 10.77 -19.40 -16.24
CA GLN A 77 11.98 -19.94 -15.59
C GLN A 77 11.71 -20.66 -14.26
N HIS A 78 10.83 -20.11 -13.42
CA HIS A 78 10.63 -20.58 -12.04
C HIS A 78 9.32 -21.36 -11.88
N PHE A 79 8.28 -21.03 -12.65
CA PHE A 79 6.95 -21.62 -12.51
C PHE A 79 6.37 -22.06 -13.87
N PRO A 80 6.98 -23.05 -14.55
CA PRO A 80 6.54 -23.47 -15.87
C PRO A 80 5.06 -23.91 -15.84
N GLY A 81 4.24 -23.31 -16.69
CA GLY A 81 2.79 -23.55 -16.72
C GLY A 81 1.96 -22.64 -15.80
N ALA A 82 2.57 -21.70 -15.09
CA ALA A 82 1.85 -20.67 -14.35
C ALA A 82 1.04 -19.76 -15.28
N ARG A 83 -0.10 -19.28 -14.77
CA ARG A 83 -1.00 -18.37 -15.47
C ARG A 83 -0.69 -16.94 -15.07
N LEU A 84 -0.58 -16.06 -16.05
CA LEU A 84 -0.39 -14.63 -15.87
C LEU A 84 -1.53 -13.91 -16.60
N SER A 85 -2.23 -13.01 -15.92
CA SER A 85 -3.26 -12.16 -16.52
C SER A 85 -3.20 -10.75 -15.94
N GLU A 86 -3.43 -9.76 -16.78
CA GLU A 86 -3.68 -8.39 -16.33
C GLU A 86 -5.13 -8.25 -15.83
N THR A 87 -5.35 -7.40 -14.82
CA THR A 87 -6.69 -7.01 -14.36
C THR A 87 -6.83 -5.48 -14.28
N ILE A 88 -7.93 -4.99 -13.70
CA ILE A 88 -8.31 -3.58 -13.70
C ILE A 88 -7.22 -2.72 -13.05
N THR A 89 -6.76 -1.70 -13.77
CA THR A 89 -5.89 -0.64 -13.23
C THR A 89 -6.71 0.32 -12.38
N ILE A 90 -6.29 0.57 -11.15
CA ILE A 90 -6.97 1.46 -10.21
C ILE A 90 -5.99 2.51 -9.72
N ALA A 91 -6.35 3.79 -9.81
CA ALA A 91 -5.61 4.91 -9.21
C ALA A 91 -4.09 4.92 -9.53
N GLY A 92 -3.70 4.66 -10.77
CA GLY A 92 -2.29 4.64 -11.18
C GLY A 92 -1.52 3.37 -10.81
N GLN A 93 -2.22 2.32 -10.36
CA GLN A 93 -1.65 0.99 -10.10
C GLN A 93 -2.22 -0.05 -11.06
N ALA A 94 -1.34 -0.66 -11.85
CA ALA A 94 -1.64 -1.81 -12.68
C ALA A 94 -1.60 -3.08 -11.82
N ASN A 95 -2.60 -3.93 -11.98
CA ASN A 95 -2.74 -5.15 -11.18
C ASN A 95 -2.55 -6.37 -12.08
N PHE A 96 -1.75 -7.33 -11.62
CA PHE A 96 -1.51 -8.59 -12.34
C PHE A 96 -1.86 -9.77 -11.45
N PHE A 97 -2.67 -10.69 -11.99
CA PHE A 97 -2.93 -11.99 -11.40
C PHE A 97 -1.86 -12.98 -11.82
N PHE A 98 -1.28 -13.68 -10.84
CA PHE A 98 -0.35 -14.77 -11.04
C PHE A 98 -0.88 -16.03 -10.36
N GLY A 99 -1.00 -17.11 -11.12
CA GLY A 99 -1.57 -18.39 -10.68
C GLY A 99 -0.60 -19.53 -10.88
N LEU A 100 -0.38 -20.31 -9.84
CA LEU A 100 0.58 -21.41 -9.85
C LEU A 100 -0.09 -22.73 -10.27
N PRO A 101 0.63 -23.60 -10.97
CA PRO A 101 0.19 -24.99 -11.18
C PRO A 101 -0.02 -25.70 -9.84
N GLU A 102 -1.01 -26.60 -9.77
CA GLU A 102 -1.32 -27.34 -8.53
C GLU A 102 -0.12 -28.11 -7.97
N GLU A 103 0.76 -28.63 -8.82
CA GLU A 103 1.97 -29.36 -8.43
C GLU A 103 2.99 -28.47 -7.67
N LEU A 104 2.95 -27.15 -7.91
CA LEU A 104 3.84 -26.17 -7.32
C LEU A 104 3.20 -25.42 -6.14
N ARG A 105 1.92 -25.70 -5.82
CA ARG A 105 1.21 -25.14 -4.65
C ARG A 105 1.59 -25.91 -3.38
N THR A 106 2.86 -25.82 -3.00
CA THR A 106 3.40 -26.40 -1.76
C THR A 106 3.59 -25.33 -0.70
N LYS A 107 3.63 -25.73 0.58
CA LYS A 107 3.88 -24.84 1.72
C LYS A 107 5.16 -24.01 1.54
N GLU A 108 6.24 -24.63 1.07
CA GLU A 108 7.53 -23.98 0.88
C GLU A 108 7.50 -22.91 -0.21
N VAL A 109 6.82 -23.18 -1.33
CA VAL A 109 6.67 -22.21 -2.42
C VAL A 109 5.74 -21.07 -1.99
N MET A 110 4.63 -21.38 -1.31
CA MET A 110 3.65 -20.37 -0.89
C MET A 110 4.24 -19.41 0.15
N ALA A 111 4.95 -19.96 1.15
CA ALA A 111 5.60 -19.15 2.18
C ALA A 111 6.65 -18.19 1.61
N ASN A 112 7.31 -18.55 0.50
CA ASN A 112 8.34 -17.75 -0.15
C ASN A 112 7.84 -17.02 -1.40
N LEU A 113 6.53 -17.03 -1.68
CA LEU A 113 5.99 -16.60 -2.96
C LEU A 113 6.34 -15.14 -3.28
N ALA A 114 6.24 -14.24 -2.30
CA ALA A 114 6.57 -12.83 -2.45
C ALA A 114 8.06 -12.60 -2.83
N ALA A 115 8.97 -13.44 -2.34
CA ALA A 115 10.40 -13.29 -2.59
C ALA A 115 10.76 -13.48 -4.07
N TYR A 116 10.03 -14.34 -4.79
CA TYR A 116 10.23 -14.55 -6.23
C TYR A 116 9.89 -13.30 -7.06
N PHE A 117 9.04 -12.42 -6.55
CA PHE A 117 8.60 -11.21 -7.23
C PHE A 117 9.33 -9.94 -6.76
N ALA A 118 10.22 -10.04 -5.77
CA ALA A 118 10.91 -8.88 -5.19
C ALA A 118 11.73 -8.07 -6.22
N ALA A 119 12.18 -8.70 -7.31
CA ALA A 119 12.94 -8.07 -8.38
C ALA A 119 12.05 -7.41 -9.47
N VAL A 120 10.72 -7.51 -9.37
CA VAL A 120 9.80 -6.98 -10.38
C VAL A 120 9.80 -5.45 -10.33
N PRO A 121 10.12 -4.76 -11.45
CA PRO A 121 10.17 -3.29 -11.49
C PRO A 121 8.82 -2.65 -11.13
N GLY A 122 8.84 -1.69 -10.21
CA GLY A 122 7.65 -0.94 -9.82
C GLY A 122 6.64 -1.71 -8.98
N LEU A 123 7.00 -2.88 -8.43
CA LEU A 123 6.17 -3.59 -7.45
C LEU A 123 6.05 -2.77 -6.16
N ASN A 124 4.83 -2.39 -5.79
CA ASN A 124 4.53 -1.68 -4.55
C ASN A 124 4.18 -2.64 -3.42
N SER A 125 3.31 -3.61 -3.71
CA SER A 125 2.81 -4.58 -2.74
C SER A 125 2.22 -5.80 -3.46
N HIS A 126 1.90 -6.83 -2.69
CA HIS A 126 1.17 -8.01 -3.17
C HIS A 126 0.00 -8.34 -2.26
N THR A 127 -0.96 -9.09 -2.79
CA THR A 127 -2.08 -9.67 -2.04
C THR A 127 -2.20 -11.14 -2.39
N ILE A 128 -2.11 -12.03 -1.40
CA ILE A 128 -2.36 -13.46 -1.61
C ILE A 128 -3.87 -13.72 -1.70
N ILE A 129 -4.28 -14.44 -2.74
CA ILE A 129 -5.69 -14.76 -3.06
C ILE A 129 -5.89 -16.26 -3.36
N SER A 130 -4.97 -17.10 -2.88
CA SER A 130 -5.06 -18.55 -3.06
C SER A 130 -6.37 -19.10 -2.51
N ASP A 131 -7.07 -19.86 -3.33
CA ASP A 131 -8.36 -20.48 -3.03
C ASP A 131 -8.26 -22.01 -3.13
N PRO A 132 -8.96 -22.78 -2.28
CA PRO A 132 -9.73 -22.35 -1.11
C PRO A 132 -8.84 -22.06 0.11
N SER A 133 -9.01 -20.92 0.78
CA SER A 133 -8.23 -20.58 1.98
C SER A 133 -9.03 -19.89 3.10
N ILE A 134 -8.45 -19.87 4.30
CA ILE A 134 -8.90 -19.09 5.45
C ILE A 134 -7.77 -18.15 5.84
N LEU A 135 -8.07 -16.85 5.93
CA LEU A 135 -7.13 -15.82 6.36
C LEU A 135 -7.27 -15.53 7.85
N ILE A 136 -6.20 -15.73 8.60
CA ILE A 136 -6.07 -15.32 9.99
C ILE A 136 -5.15 -14.10 10.02
N ARG A 137 -5.70 -12.94 10.38
CA ARG A 137 -4.95 -11.69 10.43
C ARG A 137 -4.23 -11.51 11.75
N SER A 138 -3.09 -10.80 11.68
CA SER A 138 -2.33 -10.35 12.85
C SER A 138 -1.94 -11.49 13.79
N VAL A 139 -1.49 -12.60 13.21
CA VAL A 139 -1.00 -13.75 13.98
C VAL A 139 0.32 -13.38 14.63
N HIS A 140 0.36 -13.43 15.96
CA HIS A 140 1.59 -13.14 16.70
C HIS A 140 2.69 -14.16 16.39
N GLY A 141 3.89 -13.69 16.04
CA GLY A 141 4.98 -14.54 15.54
C GLY A 141 5.40 -15.66 16.50
N SER A 142 5.30 -15.45 17.81
CA SER A 142 5.66 -16.47 18.82
C SER A 142 4.76 -17.71 18.84
N VAL A 143 3.55 -17.62 18.28
CA VAL A 143 2.55 -18.71 18.29
C VAL A 143 2.34 -19.28 16.89
N PHE A 144 2.98 -18.69 15.88
CA PHE A 144 2.74 -19.02 14.49
C PHE A 144 3.00 -20.51 14.21
N ASP A 145 4.18 -21.02 14.56
CA ASP A 145 4.58 -22.40 14.25
C ASP A 145 3.71 -23.43 14.98
N GLU A 146 3.38 -23.16 16.24
CA GLU A 146 2.55 -24.03 17.06
C GLU A 146 1.11 -24.07 16.54
N LEU A 147 0.53 -22.91 16.26
CA LEU A 147 -0.81 -22.78 15.72
C LEU A 147 -0.91 -23.38 14.31
N ALA A 148 0.10 -23.18 13.46
CA ALA A 148 0.17 -23.81 12.14
C ALA A 148 0.17 -25.33 12.27
N ALA A 149 1.00 -25.90 13.16
CA ALA A 149 1.07 -27.35 13.36
C ALA A 149 -0.24 -27.95 13.90
N GLN A 150 -0.97 -27.22 14.75
CA GLN A 150 -2.28 -27.67 15.24
C GLN A 150 -3.36 -27.59 14.16
N ILE A 151 -3.40 -26.49 13.39
CA ILE A 151 -4.38 -26.31 12.31
C ILE A 151 -4.15 -27.33 11.19
N GLU A 152 -2.89 -27.64 10.86
CA GLU A 152 -2.55 -28.65 9.85
C GLU A 152 -2.99 -30.08 10.22
N GLN A 153 -3.26 -30.35 11.50
CA GLN A 153 -3.81 -31.64 11.96
C GLN A 153 -5.33 -31.74 11.77
N LEU A 154 -6.01 -30.64 11.47
CA LEU A 154 -7.46 -30.64 11.27
C LEU A 154 -7.84 -31.31 9.93
N PRO A 155 -8.91 -32.12 9.91
CA PRO A 155 -9.29 -32.88 8.72
C PRO A 155 -9.83 -31.97 7.62
N GLY A 156 -9.09 -31.83 6.52
CA GLY A 156 -9.46 -31.00 5.37
C GLY A 156 -8.60 -29.74 5.20
N VAL A 157 -7.54 -29.59 6.00
CA VAL A 157 -6.48 -28.59 5.80
C VAL A 157 -5.33 -29.23 5.02
N LYS A 158 -4.84 -28.54 3.98
CA LYS A 158 -3.63 -28.97 3.23
C LYS A 158 -2.35 -28.54 3.95
N PHE A 159 -2.23 -27.24 4.21
CA PHE A 159 -1.11 -26.63 4.93
C PHE A 159 -1.44 -25.18 5.32
N ALA A 160 -0.68 -24.62 6.27
CA ALA A 160 -0.73 -23.21 6.64
C ALA A 160 0.64 -22.55 6.43
N PHE A 161 0.65 -21.28 6.02
CA PHE A 161 1.87 -20.51 5.79
C PHE A 161 1.72 -19.03 6.19
N ALA A 162 2.85 -18.36 6.39
CA ALA A 162 2.91 -16.97 6.83
C ALA A 162 2.91 -16.01 5.64
N ASP A 163 2.18 -14.90 5.75
CA ASP A 163 2.24 -13.78 4.82
C ASP A 163 2.10 -12.46 5.61
N VAL A 164 3.21 -11.73 5.79
CA VAL A 164 3.27 -10.39 6.41
C VAL A 164 2.46 -10.30 7.73
N GLY A 165 2.76 -11.15 8.70
CA GLY A 165 2.06 -11.19 9.99
C GLY A 165 0.65 -11.77 9.94
N ASN A 166 0.22 -12.31 8.80
CA ASN A 166 -0.99 -13.10 8.66
C ASN A 166 -0.65 -14.58 8.49
N MET A 167 -1.59 -15.45 8.82
CA MET A 167 -1.53 -16.86 8.48
C MET A 167 -2.61 -17.17 7.45
N ILE A 168 -2.21 -17.84 6.37
CA ILE A 168 -3.11 -18.30 5.33
C ILE A 168 -3.16 -19.81 5.43
N VAL A 169 -4.37 -20.34 5.61
CA VAL A 169 -4.64 -21.78 5.75
C VAL A 169 -5.28 -22.27 4.48
N ILE A 170 -4.59 -23.12 3.71
CA ILE A 170 -5.10 -23.69 2.47
C ILE A 170 -5.94 -24.93 2.77
N LEU A 171 -7.13 -25.01 2.18
CA LEU A 171 -8.07 -26.10 2.40
C LEU A 171 -8.00 -27.14 1.27
N GLU A 172 -8.46 -28.35 1.58
CA GLU A 172 -8.67 -29.40 0.57
C GLU A 172 -9.94 -29.17 -0.25
N ASP A 173 -11.02 -28.74 0.41
CA ASP A 173 -12.34 -28.57 -0.17
C ASP A 173 -13.00 -27.29 0.37
N PRO A 174 -13.47 -26.37 -0.49
CA PRO A 174 -14.21 -25.18 -0.06
C PRO A 174 -15.46 -25.50 0.78
N ALA A 175 -16.07 -26.68 0.61
CA ALA A 175 -17.29 -27.05 1.33
C ALA A 175 -17.09 -27.17 2.86
N ARG A 176 -15.86 -27.42 3.31
CA ARG A 176 -15.52 -27.57 4.74
C ARG A 176 -15.07 -26.29 5.41
N SER A 177 -14.95 -25.18 4.67
CA SER A 177 -14.44 -23.91 5.20
C SER A 177 -15.16 -23.46 6.49
N LYS A 178 -16.49 -23.49 6.54
CA LYS A 178 -17.27 -23.08 7.73
C LYS A 178 -17.03 -23.94 8.97
N GLU A 179 -16.88 -25.24 8.80
CA GLU A 179 -16.60 -26.16 9.89
C GLU A 179 -15.20 -25.90 10.44
N LEU A 180 -14.23 -25.78 9.54
CA LEU A 180 -12.83 -25.47 9.86
C LEU A 180 -12.67 -24.08 10.48
N GLU A 181 -13.36 -23.04 9.99
CA GLU A 181 -13.35 -21.71 10.61
C GLU A 181 -13.83 -21.76 12.06
N ALA A 182 -14.85 -22.56 12.36
CA ALA A 182 -15.37 -22.70 13.73
C ALA A 182 -14.38 -23.47 14.62
N GLU A 183 -13.66 -24.46 14.08
CA GLU A 183 -12.60 -25.20 14.78
C GLU A 183 -11.37 -24.32 15.03
N ILE A 184 -10.88 -23.63 14.00
CA ILE A 184 -9.76 -22.68 14.10
C ILE A 184 -10.10 -21.55 15.08
N ARG A 185 -11.34 -21.06 15.11
CA ARG A 185 -11.77 -20.05 16.08
C ARG A 185 -11.70 -20.54 17.53
N LYS A 186 -11.97 -21.82 17.76
CA LYS A 186 -11.81 -22.42 19.10
C LYS A 186 -10.35 -22.52 19.48
N LEU A 187 -9.48 -22.96 18.57
CA LEU A 187 -8.04 -23.00 18.79
C LEU A 187 -7.49 -21.60 19.11
N LEU A 188 -7.84 -20.59 18.31
CA LEU A 188 -7.42 -19.20 18.57
C LEU A 188 -7.91 -18.66 19.92
N ALA A 189 -9.06 -19.14 20.43
CA ALA A 189 -9.59 -18.71 21.72
C ALA A 189 -8.84 -19.30 22.93
N GLU A 190 -8.02 -20.35 22.73
CA GLU A 190 -7.14 -20.90 23.77
C GLU A 190 -5.93 -20.02 24.05
N TYR A 191 -5.63 -19.09 23.12
CA TYR A 191 -4.52 -18.16 23.23
C TYR A 191 -5.00 -16.71 23.40
N GLN A 192 -4.35 -15.98 24.29
CA GLN A 192 -4.61 -14.57 24.53
C GLN A 192 -3.30 -13.83 24.77
N LEU A 193 -3.17 -12.64 24.19
CA LEU A 193 -2.04 -11.76 24.45
C LEU A 193 -2.44 -10.72 25.50
N VAL A 194 -1.59 -10.54 26.50
CA VAL A 194 -1.71 -9.48 27.51
C VAL A 194 -0.51 -8.56 27.34
N GLU A 195 -0.77 -7.31 26.94
CA GLU A 195 0.26 -6.29 26.75
C GLU A 195 0.29 -5.36 27.96
N LEU A 196 1.43 -5.32 28.64
CA LEU A 196 1.79 -4.35 29.66
C LEU A 196 2.50 -3.19 28.96
N ARG A 197 1.91 -1.99 28.98
CA ARG A 197 2.48 -0.79 28.34
C ARG A 197 2.94 0.20 29.39
N PHE A 198 4.21 0.55 29.32
CA PHE A 198 4.83 1.53 30.20
C PHE A 198 4.77 2.93 29.57
N PRO A 199 4.63 3.98 30.40
CA PRO A 199 4.80 5.35 29.92
C PRO A 199 6.25 5.58 29.48
N MET A 200 6.45 6.53 28.56
CA MET A 200 7.78 6.90 28.07
C MET A 200 8.68 7.44 29.19
N GLY A 201 9.99 7.17 29.08
CA GLY A 201 11.01 7.56 30.06
C GLY A 201 11.24 6.55 31.18
N PHE A 202 10.50 5.44 31.18
CA PHE A 202 10.76 4.28 32.02
C PHE A 202 11.50 3.23 31.18
N GLU A 203 12.81 3.13 31.36
CA GLU A 203 13.56 1.96 30.89
C GLU A 203 13.24 0.79 31.83
N VAL A 204 12.75 -0.30 31.25
CA VAL A 204 12.36 -1.49 31.99
C VAL A 204 13.15 -2.66 31.42
N ASP A 205 13.72 -3.48 32.30
CA ASP A 205 14.19 -4.79 31.86
C ASP A 205 12.95 -5.65 31.54
N THR A 206 12.57 -5.65 30.26
CA THR A 206 11.38 -6.36 29.75
C THR A 206 11.42 -7.86 30.02
N ALA A 207 12.61 -8.45 30.17
CA ALA A 207 12.76 -9.84 30.55
C ALA A 207 12.50 -10.04 32.04
N GLN A 208 13.14 -9.24 32.90
CA GLN A 208 12.99 -9.36 34.35
C GLN A 208 11.57 -9.03 34.81
N VAL A 209 10.99 -7.91 34.35
CA VAL A 209 9.63 -7.50 34.72
C VAL A 209 8.59 -8.41 34.10
N GLY A 210 8.85 -8.95 32.91
CA GLY A 210 8.00 -9.98 32.31
C GLY A 210 7.95 -11.25 33.16
N GLU A 211 9.10 -11.74 33.64
CA GLU A 211 9.18 -12.90 34.55
C GLU A 211 8.48 -12.65 35.89
N GLU A 212 8.61 -11.45 36.45
CA GLU A 212 7.90 -11.07 37.68
C GLU A 212 6.38 -11.06 37.48
N ALA A 213 5.91 -10.46 36.38
CA ALA A 213 4.50 -10.46 36.02
C ALA A 213 3.95 -11.89 35.81
N ILE A 214 4.71 -12.76 35.15
CA ILE A 214 4.37 -14.18 34.96
C ILE A 214 4.20 -14.89 36.30
N ARG A 215 5.15 -14.74 37.23
CA ARG A 215 5.06 -15.37 38.57
C ARG A 215 3.83 -14.91 39.35
N LEU A 216 3.47 -13.63 39.23
CA LEU A 216 2.27 -13.08 39.86
C LEU A 216 1.00 -13.68 39.27
N LEU A 217 0.94 -13.77 37.94
CA LEU A 217 -0.17 -14.38 37.21
C LEU A 217 -0.32 -15.86 37.56
N GLU A 218 0.77 -16.63 37.59
CA GLU A 218 0.74 -18.06 37.98
C GLU A 218 0.22 -18.29 39.40
N LYS A 219 0.54 -17.38 40.32
CA LYS A 219 0.16 -17.49 41.74
C LYS A 219 -1.33 -17.20 41.96
N GLU A 220 -1.85 -16.14 41.38
CA GLU A 220 -3.22 -15.67 41.62
C GLU A 220 -4.24 -16.23 40.63
N LEU A 221 -3.79 -16.67 39.44
CA LEU A 221 -4.62 -17.25 38.37
C LEU A 221 -4.10 -18.63 37.93
N PRO A 222 -4.10 -19.64 38.83
CA PRO A 222 -3.61 -20.97 38.49
C PRO A 222 -4.50 -21.67 37.45
N GLY A 223 -3.88 -22.54 36.65
CA GLY A 223 -4.56 -23.38 35.64
C GLY A 223 -4.39 -22.92 34.19
N ARG A 224 -3.56 -21.91 33.95
CA ARG A 224 -3.14 -21.43 32.61
C ARG A 224 -1.62 -21.43 32.54
N LYS A 225 -1.05 -21.43 31.34
CA LYS A 225 0.39 -21.21 31.14
C LYS A 225 0.64 -19.78 30.68
N TYR A 226 1.71 -19.20 31.19
CA TYR A 226 2.11 -17.83 30.89
C TYR A 226 3.51 -17.84 30.31
N ARG A 227 3.73 -17.14 29.18
CA ARG A 227 5.04 -17.08 28.52
C ARG A 227 5.34 -15.66 28.08
N ASN A 228 6.54 -15.17 28.37
CA ASN A 228 6.98 -13.86 27.87
C ASN A 228 7.28 -14.00 26.38
N VAL A 229 6.56 -13.24 25.55
CA VAL A 229 6.71 -13.23 24.09
C VAL A 229 7.08 -11.84 23.57
N THR A 230 7.56 -10.97 24.46
CA THR A 230 8.01 -9.62 24.12
C THR A 230 9.09 -9.67 23.04
N ALA A 231 8.86 -8.97 21.93
CA ALA A 231 9.86 -8.84 20.88
C ALA A 231 11.01 -7.93 21.34
N ALA A 232 12.23 -8.47 21.44
CA ALA A 232 13.42 -7.69 21.78
C ALA A 232 13.65 -6.51 20.82
N GLN A 233 13.26 -6.68 19.55
CA GLN A 233 13.43 -5.69 18.50
C GLN A 233 12.59 -4.42 18.71
N TYR A 234 11.47 -4.49 19.45
CA TYR A 234 10.62 -3.32 19.67
C TYR A 234 11.30 -2.24 20.53
N GLY A 235 12.06 -2.66 21.56
CA GLY A 235 12.84 -1.72 22.38
C GLY A 235 13.93 -1.04 21.55
N GLU A 236 14.66 -1.82 20.76
CA GLU A 236 15.71 -1.30 19.87
C GLU A 236 15.15 -0.33 18.81
N ASP A 237 13.99 -0.64 18.23
CA ASP A 237 13.32 0.22 17.25
C ASP A 237 12.83 1.53 17.90
N LEU A 238 12.30 1.47 19.14
CA LEU A 238 11.88 2.63 19.90
C LEU A 238 13.07 3.54 20.24
N ASP A 239 14.20 2.95 20.65
CA ASP A 239 15.43 3.68 20.94
C ASP A 239 16.02 4.32 19.69
N ALA A 240 16.06 3.59 18.57
CA ALA A 240 16.51 4.10 17.29
C ALA A 240 15.62 5.25 16.79
N PHE A 241 14.30 5.13 16.98
CA PHE A 241 13.35 6.17 16.65
C PHE A 241 13.53 7.42 17.54
N LEU A 242 13.65 7.23 18.86
CA LEU A 242 13.91 8.32 19.80
C LEU A 242 15.22 9.05 19.50
N LYS A 243 16.28 8.29 19.22
CA LYS A 243 17.56 8.85 18.78
C LYS A 243 17.38 9.68 17.52
N THR A 244 16.62 9.16 16.54
CA THR A 244 16.32 9.89 15.30
C THR A 244 15.55 11.18 15.58
N LEU A 245 14.57 11.17 16.50
CA LEU A 245 13.86 12.38 16.91
C LEU A 245 14.79 13.40 17.58
N VAL A 246 15.72 12.96 18.44
CA VAL A 246 16.72 13.84 19.06
C VAL A 246 17.64 14.46 18.01
N GLU A 247 18.17 13.66 17.09
CA GLU A 247 19.02 14.15 15.99
C GLU A 247 18.26 15.13 15.09
N MET A 248 16.99 14.84 14.76
CA MET A 248 16.14 15.76 14.00
C MET A 248 15.87 17.06 14.75
N ARG A 249 15.64 17.01 16.06
CA ARG A 249 15.47 18.21 16.89
C ARG A 249 16.74 19.05 16.89
N ASP A 250 17.89 18.44 17.12
CA ASP A 250 19.17 19.14 17.22
C ASP A 250 19.57 19.73 15.86
N PHE A 251 19.29 19.01 14.78
CA PHE A 251 19.39 19.53 13.42
C PHE A 251 18.49 20.77 13.23
N LEU A 252 17.19 20.69 13.54
CA LEU A 252 16.27 21.82 13.41
C LEU A 252 16.68 23.02 14.29
N LEU A 253 17.19 22.78 15.50
CA LEU A 253 17.72 23.82 16.39
C LEU A 253 18.92 24.55 15.78
N SER A 254 19.78 23.85 15.04
CA SER A 254 20.94 24.46 14.38
C SER A 254 20.55 25.41 13.23
N TYR A 255 19.36 25.24 12.66
CA TYR A 255 18.81 26.11 11.61
C TYR A 255 17.82 27.17 12.15
N ALA A 256 17.35 27.01 13.38
CA ALA A 256 16.42 27.96 14.00
C ALA A 256 17.11 29.31 14.23
N SER A 257 16.36 30.40 14.01
CA SER A 257 16.84 31.74 14.38
C SER A 257 17.08 31.81 15.90
N LYS A 258 18.24 32.31 16.31
CA LYS A 258 18.61 32.43 17.73
C LYS A 258 18.06 33.71 18.30
N VAL A 259 17.27 33.60 19.37
CA VAL A 259 16.70 34.77 20.04
C VAL A 259 17.40 34.99 21.37
N HIS A 260 17.91 36.20 21.57
CA HIS A 260 18.52 36.68 22.80
C HIS A 260 17.71 37.87 23.33
N ILE A 261 17.38 37.82 24.61
CA ILE A 261 16.51 38.78 25.27
C ILE A 261 17.28 39.38 26.44
N THR A 262 17.43 40.70 26.45
CA THR A 262 18.02 41.45 27.56
C THR A 262 16.90 42.17 28.30
N ALA A 263 16.61 41.74 29.52
CA ALA A 263 15.51 42.27 30.32
C ALA A 263 15.83 43.67 30.89
N ASP A 264 14.82 44.54 30.93
CA ASP A 264 14.93 45.86 31.56
C ASP A 264 15.08 45.75 33.10
N PRO A 265 15.70 46.74 33.76
CA PRO A 265 15.89 46.74 35.21
C PRO A 265 14.56 46.57 35.98
N GLY A 266 14.40 45.47 36.71
CA GLY A 266 13.20 45.16 37.49
C GLY A 266 12.17 44.26 36.79
N VAL A 267 12.47 43.78 35.57
CA VAL A 267 11.68 42.77 34.86
C VAL A 267 12.25 41.38 35.14
N TYR A 268 11.38 40.43 35.52
CA TYR A 268 11.73 39.03 35.72
C TYR A 268 11.14 38.18 34.58
N LEU A 269 11.98 37.37 33.95
CA LEU A 269 11.63 36.45 32.87
C LEU A 269 11.51 35.01 33.41
N ILE A 270 10.58 34.23 32.85
CA ILE A 270 10.34 32.84 33.25
C ILE A 270 10.35 31.95 32.01
N VAL A 271 10.93 30.75 32.12
CA VAL A 271 10.88 29.73 31.05
C VAL A 271 9.43 29.37 30.72
N GLY A 272 9.09 29.29 29.43
CA GLY A 272 7.74 29.05 28.91
C GLY A 272 6.87 30.30 28.78
N GLU A 273 7.36 31.48 29.20
CA GLU A 273 6.69 32.75 28.96
C GLU A 273 6.76 33.14 27.46
N GLN A 274 5.71 33.81 26.95
CA GLN A 274 5.63 34.23 25.54
C GLN A 274 5.81 35.75 25.39
N ILE A 275 6.57 36.12 24.36
CA ILE A 275 6.98 37.49 24.05
C ILE A 275 6.64 37.78 22.59
N ALA A 276 6.16 38.99 22.30
CA ALA A 276 5.91 39.49 20.95
C ALA A 276 7.00 40.47 20.53
N ILE A 277 7.39 40.41 19.25
CA ILE A 277 8.11 41.48 18.55
C ILE A 277 7.35 41.88 17.29
N GLN A 278 7.58 43.11 16.82
CA GLN A 278 6.87 43.65 15.67
C GLN A 278 7.24 42.92 14.37
N ALA A 279 8.51 42.56 14.21
CA ALA A 279 9.09 41.97 13.01
C ALA A 279 8.75 42.80 11.75
N GLN A 280 8.06 42.20 10.77
CA GLN A 280 7.66 42.85 9.51
C GLN A 280 6.28 43.53 9.58
N SER A 281 5.58 43.48 10.72
CA SER A 281 4.25 44.06 10.83
C SER A 281 4.29 45.58 10.63
N ILE A 282 3.38 46.08 9.79
CA ILE A 282 3.24 47.52 9.49
C ILE A 282 2.75 48.29 10.73
N ARG A 283 2.10 47.60 11.68
CA ARG A 283 1.57 48.22 12.90
C ARG A 283 2.54 48.02 14.07
N PRO A 284 2.90 49.10 14.80
CA PRO A 284 3.70 48.97 16.01
C PRO A 284 2.93 48.20 17.09
N LEU A 285 3.65 47.45 17.91
CA LEU A 285 3.08 46.81 19.09
C LEU A 285 2.82 47.89 20.16
N GLU A 286 1.59 47.95 20.67
CA GLU A 286 1.18 48.89 21.72
C GLU A 286 0.59 48.10 22.91
N GLU A 287 0.86 48.57 24.13
CA GLU A 287 0.32 47.98 25.36
C GLU A 287 -1.22 48.05 25.35
N GLY A 288 -1.89 46.90 25.54
CA GLY A 288 -3.33 46.74 25.43
C GLY A 288 -3.85 46.44 24.01
N GLY A 289 -2.96 46.33 23.02
CA GLY A 289 -3.27 45.88 21.66
C GLY A 289 -3.44 44.37 21.55
N ILE A 290 -3.89 43.90 20.37
CA ILE A 290 -4.07 42.48 20.04
C ILE A 290 -3.03 42.07 18.99
N LEU A 291 -2.43 40.90 19.17
CA LEU A 291 -1.51 40.28 18.20
C LEU A 291 -2.16 40.04 16.83
N THR A 292 -1.41 40.34 15.78
CA THR A 292 -1.76 40.01 14.38
C THR A 292 -0.89 38.86 13.86
N ASP A 293 -1.28 38.24 12.74
CA ASP A 293 -0.54 37.12 12.13
C ASP A 293 0.88 37.53 11.66
N ASP A 294 1.10 38.82 11.39
CA ASP A 294 2.39 39.36 10.94
C ASP A 294 3.39 39.60 12.09
N ASN A 295 2.97 39.39 13.34
CA ASN A 295 3.84 39.55 14.51
C ASN A 295 4.55 38.24 14.82
N VAL A 296 5.78 38.35 15.29
CA VAL A 296 6.58 37.19 15.69
C VAL A 296 6.39 36.96 17.18
N VAL A 297 6.07 35.72 17.54
CA VAL A 297 5.93 35.27 18.93
C VAL A 297 7.09 34.35 19.28
N ILE A 298 7.74 34.65 20.39
CA ILE A 298 8.90 33.95 20.93
C ILE A 298 8.52 33.33 22.27
N GLU A 299 8.83 32.07 22.46
CA GLU A 299 8.72 31.37 23.74
C GLU A 299 10.10 31.31 24.41
N ILE A 300 10.18 31.69 25.68
CA ILE A 300 11.44 31.67 26.44
C ILE A 300 11.83 30.22 26.75
N THR A 301 13.02 29.81 26.32
CA THR A 301 13.54 28.44 26.50
C THR A 301 14.52 28.34 27.67
N ALA A 302 15.30 29.39 27.94
CA ALA A 302 16.27 29.43 29.04
C ALA A 302 16.38 30.85 29.62
N VAL A 303 16.68 30.96 30.91
CA VAL A 303 16.87 32.25 31.61
C VAL A 303 18.15 32.20 32.43
N SER A 304 19.02 33.19 32.25
CA SER A 304 20.28 33.38 32.96
C SER A 304 20.37 34.81 33.50
N GLY A 305 19.86 35.02 34.71
CA GLY A 305 19.86 36.35 35.35
C GLY A 305 18.98 37.37 34.61
N SER A 306 19.60 38.37 33.98
CA SER A 306 18.93 39.39 33.17
C SER A 306 18.88 39.07 31.67
N GLU A 307 19.52 37.97 31.26
CA GLU A 307 19.52 37.49 29.88
C GLU A 307 18.63 36.25 29.75
N ALA A 308 17.96 36.10 28.63
CA ALA A 308 17.18 34.92 28.31
C ALA A 308 17.33 34.53 26.84
N GLU A 309 17.19 33.23 26.58
CA GLU A 309 17.12 32.67 25.24
C GLU A 309 15.68 32.31 24.91
N GLY A 310 15.32 32.41 23.63
CA GLY A 310 13.99 32.07 23.17
C GLY A 310 13.98 31.38 21.81
N MET A 311 12.82 30.84 21.47
CA MET A 311 12.55 30.21 20.19
C MET A 311 11.30 30.81 19.57
N ILE A 312 11.34 31.11 18.27
CA ILE A 312 10.18 31.58 17.52
C ILE A 312 9.19 30.44 17.37
N ILE A 313 7.94 30.65 17.79
CA ILE A 313 6.85 29.66 17.69
C ILE A 313 5.75 30.07 16.71
N ARG A 314 5.75 31.34 16.28
CA ARG A 314 4.81 31.91 15.32
C ARG A 314 5.41 33.12 14.62
N GLY A 315 5.11 33.29 13.34
CA GLY A 315 5.63 34.38 12.51
C GLY A 315 7.04 34.12 11.99
N GLU A 316 7.48 34.94 11.04
CA GLU A 316 8.76 34.80 10.36
C GLU A 316 9.55 36.10 10.38
N ILE A 317 10.88 35.96 10.42
CA ILE A 317 11.80 37.09 10.25
C ILE A 317 12.12 37.26 8.77
N ALA A 318 12.37 38.50 8.36
CA ALA A 318 12.73 38.80 6.99
C ALA A 318 13.96 37.97 6.55
N PRO A 319 13.86 37.22 5.44
CA PRO A 319 14.93 36.32 5.00
C PRO A 319 16.20 37.06 4.54
N ALA A 320 16.15 38.39 4.39
CA ALA A 320 17.28 39.23 3.94
C ALA A 320 17.98 40.00 5.08
N MET A 321 17.66 39.71 6.34
CA MET A 321 18.30 40.36 7.50
C MET A 321 19.13 39.35 8.28
N GLU A 322 20.39 39.73 8.57
CA GLU A 322 21.30 38.95 9.42
C GLU A 322 20.88 38.96 10.88
N SER A 323 20.52 40.14 11.39
CA SER A 323 20.01 40.31 12.74
C SER A 323 18.89 41.35 12.80
N LEU A 324 17.99 41.18 13.76
CA LEU A 324 16.87 42.08 14.03
C LEU A 324 16.89 42.46 15.51
N GLU A 325 17.00 43.76 15.79
CA GLU A 325 16.92 44.28 17.16
C GLU A 325 15.63 45.08 17.35
N GLN A 326 14.77 44.65 18.27
CA GLN A 326 13.49 45.30 18.57
C GLN A 326 13.14 45.18 20.05
N THR A 327 12.25 46.05 20.53
CA THR A 327 11.70 45.94 21.89
C THR A 327 10.70 44.79 21.97
N GLY A 328 10.87 43.91 22.95
CA GLY A 328 9.96 42.80 23.23
C GLY A 328 8.82 43.21 24.16
N PHE A 329 7.63 42.67 23.92
CA PHE A 329 6.45 42.87 24.77
C PHE A 329 5.96 41.53 25.32
N ARG A 330 5.59 41.49 26.60
CA ARG A 330 4.99 40.29 27.21
C ARG A 330 3.59 40.04 26.63
N ILE A 331 3.21 38.78 26.46
CA ILE A 331 1.90 38.39 25.95
C ILE A 331 1.10 37.68 27.05
N PHE A 332 -0.19 38.02 27.19
CA PHE A 332 -1.13 37.27 28.03
C PHE A 332 -1.79 36.12 27.26
N SER A 333 -2.33 35.12 27.97
CA SER A 333 -2.91 33.90 27.37
C SER A 333 -4.09 34.16 26.41
N ASP A 334 -4.67 35.36 26.42
CA ASP A 334 -5.75 35.81 25.53
C ASP A 334 -5.23 36.56 24.28
N GLY A 335 -3.91 36.67 24.10
CA GLY A 335 -3.28 37.35 22.97
C GLY A 335 -3.16 38.87 23.12
N GLN A 336 -3.42 39.41 24.31
CA GLN A 336 -3.21 40.83 24.60
C GLN A 336 -1.74 41.15 24.86
N ILE A 337 -1.28 42.26 24.28
CA ILE A 337 0.07 42.79 24.43
C ILE A 337 0.17 43.53 25.78
N ALA A 338 1.12 43.14 26.60
CA ALA A 338 1.38 43.73 27.91
C ALA A 338 2.55 44.73 27.85
N LYS A 339 3.17 44.99 29.01
CA LYS A 339 4.31 45.91 29.14
C LYS A 339 5.52 45.46 28.32
N PRO A 340 6.35 46.43 27.86
CA PRO A 340 7.65 46.11 27.31
C PRO A 340 8.52 45.44 28.38
N ILE A 341 9.31 44.46 27.96
CA ILE A 341 10.13 43.63 28.85
C ILE A 341 11.64 43.86 28.67
N GLY A 342 12.05 44.48 27.56
CA GLY A 342 13.45 44.76 27.25
C GLY A 342 13.76 44.64 25.75
N GLN A 343 15.06 44.54 25.44
CA GLN A 343 15.56 44.42 24.07
C GLN A 343 15.62 42.95 23.65
N VAL A 344 15.13 42.66 22.45
CA VAL A 344 15.17 41.35 21.82
C VAL A 344 16.03 41.45 20.57
N VAL A 345 17.08 40.64 20.53
CA VAL A 345 17.96 40.45 19.37
C VAL A 345 17.64 39.10 18.78
N VAL A 346 17.33 39.06 17.49
CA VAL A 346 17.15 37.80 16.77
C VAL A 346 18.18 37.69 15.66
N GLU A 347 18.96 36.61 15.69
CA GLU A 347 19.97 36.29 14.70
C GLU A 347 19.43 35.22 13.73
N ASN A 348 19.44 35.53 12.44
CA ASN A 348 18.94 34.64 11.40
C ASN A 348 20.06 33.73 10.89
N GLU A 349 20.18 32.54 11.48
CA GLU A 349 21.20 31.55 11.09
C GLU A 349 21.03 31.07 9.65
N ARG A 350 19.79 31.06 9.13
CA ARG A 350 19.51 30.69 7.73
C ARG A 350 20.11 31.71 6.77
N TYR A 351 19.98 33.00 7.08
CA TYR A 351 20.61 34.05 6.29
C TYR A 351 22.13 33.93 6.32
N ARG A 352 22.74 33.75 7.51
CA ARG A 352 24.20 33.60 7.65
C ARG A 352 24.73 32.41 6.85
N LEU A 353 24.04 31.28 6.91
CA LEU A 353 24.41 30.09 6.15
C LEU A 353 24.25 30.30 4.64
N ALA A 354 23.11 30.84 4.19
CA ALA A 354 22.87 31.13 2.78
C ALA A 354 23.91 32.12 2.23
N TYR A 355 24.17 33.21 2.95
CA TYR A 355 25.19 34.20 2.61
C TYR A 355 26.58 33.57 2.54
N ALA A 356 26.97 32.77 3.53
CA ALA A 356 28.27 32.11 3.53
C ALA A 356 28.43 31.12 2.35
N ILE A 357 27.37 30.41 1.99
CA ILE A 357 27.36 29.51 0.83
C ILE A 357 27.50 30.30 -0.47
N ASP A 358 26.69 31.34 -0.66
CA ASP A 358 26.72 32.16 -1.89
C ASP A 358 28.05 32.90 -2.03
N GLU A 359 28.61 33.41 -0.93
CA GLU A 359 29.94 34.01 -0.89
C GLU A 359 31.03 32.98 -1.23
N SER A 360 30.94 31.76 -0.70
CA SER A 360 31.88 30.69 -1.01
C SER A 360 31.83 30.30 -2.49
N LEU A 361 30.62 30.20 -3.07
CA LEU A 361 30.43 29.94 -4.50
C LEU A 361 31.05 31.05 -5.35
N ARG A 362 30.81 32.32 -5.00
CA ARG A 362 31.43 33.47 -5.67
C ARG A 362 32.95 33.41 -5.62
N LEU A 363 33.53 33.15 -4.45
CA LEU A 363 34.98 33.07 -4.28
C LEU A 363 35.60 31.92 -5.08
N LEU A 364 34.91 30.80 -5.22
CA LEU A 364 35.36 29.66 -6.04
C LEU A 364 35.32 30.00 -7.53
N GLU A 365 34.26 30.67 -8.00
CA GLU A 365 34.18 31.16 -9.39
C GLU A 365 35.30 32.18 -9.68
N GLU A 366 35.55 33.12 -8.75
CA GLU A 366 36.65 34.07 -8.87
C GLU A 366 38.02 33.39 -8.89
N LEU A 367 38.22 32.36 -8.06
CA LEU A 367 39.46 31.59 -8.01
C LEU A 367 39.75 30.87 -9.33
N GLU A 368 38.74 30.30 -9.99
CA GLU A 368 38.88 29.66 -11.29
C GLU A 368 39.36 30.66 -12.35
N VAL A 369 38.70 31.82 -12.42
CA VAL A 369 39.07 32.89 -13.36
C VAL A 369 40.49 33.40 -13.09
N LEU A 370 40.84 33.64 -11.82
CA LEU A 370 42.17 34.09 -11.44
C LEU A 370 43.25 33.05 -11.78
N SER A 371 42.96 31.76 -11.63
CA SER A 371 43.89 30.68 -11.95
C SER A 371 44.22 30.60 -13.44
N VAL A 372 43.22 30.80 -14.31
CA VAL A 372 43.42 30.89 -15.77
C VAL A 372 44.25 32.13 -16.13
N GLN A 373 43.86 33.30 -15.60
CA GLN A 373 44.57 34.56 -15.86
C GLN A 373 46.03 34.54 -15.38
N ALA A 374 46.29 33.92 -14.22
CA ALA A 374 47.64 33.78 -13.69
C ALA A 374 48.50 32.87 -14.57
N ASN A 375 47.95 31.77 -15.09
CA ASN A 375 48.65 30.90 -16.04
C ASN A 375 48.99 31.64 -17.35
N ASP A 376 48.04 32.40 -17.90
CA ASP A 376 48.28 33.21 -19.10
C ASP A 376 49.37 34.27 -18.86
N ALA A 377 49.36 34.92 -17.70
CA ALA A 377 50.39 35.88 -17.32
C ALA A 377 51.79 35.23 -17.21
N VAL A 378 51.89 34.03 -16.65
CA VAL A 378 53.15 33.26 -16.57
C VAL A 378 53.64 32.86 -17.96
N GLN A 379 52.76 32.40 -18.85
CA GLN A 379 53.12 32.07 -20.23
C GLN A 379 53.60 33.30 -21.00
N ASN A 380 52.93 34.45 -20.84
CA ASN A 380 53.35 35.71 -21.44
C ASN A 380 54.72 36.16 -20.88
N ALA A 381 54.96 35.99 -19.58
CA ALA A 381 56.25 36.31 -18.97
C ALA A 381 57.39 35.42 -19.51
N ASP A 382 57.16 34.12 -19.68
CA ASP A 382 58.15 33.22 -20.29
C ASP A 382 58.43 33.60 -21.76
N ALA A 383 57.39 33.97 -22.53
CA ALA A 383 57.56 34.45 -23.90
C ALA A 383 58.41 35.73 -23.99
N VAL A 384 58.22 36.67 -23.05
CA VAL A 384 59.06 37.88 -22.94
C VAL A 384 60.50 37.52 -22.60
N LEU A 385 60.73 36.60 -21.66
CA LEU A 385 62.09 36.13 -21.31
C LEU A 385 62.79 35.45 -22.49
N ASN A 386 62.08 34.62 -23.26
CA ASN A 386 62.64 33.98 -24.46
C ASN A 386 63.02 35.02 -25.51
N THR A 387 62.15 36.01 -25.76
CA THR A 387 62.42 37.12 -26.69
C THR A 387 63.63 37.95 -26.25
N PHE A 388 63.76 38.19 -24.94
CA PHE A 388 64.91 38.91 -24.37
C PHE A 388 66.21 38.11 -24.53
N GLN A 389 66.17 36.79 -24.33
CA GLN A 389 67.31 35.90 -24.53
C GLN A 389 67.75 35.86 -26.00
N GLU A 390 66.81 35.82 -26.94
CA GLU A 390 67.11 35.90 -28.38
C GLU A 390 67.78 37.24 -28.74
N ALA A 391 67.30 38.35 -28.16
CA ALA A 391 67.92 39.66 -28.35
C ALA A 391 69.35 39.72 -27.78
N LEU A 392 69.60 39.10 -26.61
CA LEU A 392 70.95 38.99 -26.04
C LEU A 392 71.90 38.17 -26.93
N LEU A 393 71.44 37.04 -27.47
CA LEU A 393 72.22 36.23 -28.42
C LEU A 393 72.54 37.00 -29.71
N GLN A 394 71.59 37.78 -30.23
CA GLN A 394 71.81 38.64 -31.39
C GLN A 394 72.84 39.76 -31.09
N LEU A 395 72.82 40.33 -29.89
CA LEU A 395 73.82 41.31 -29.43
C LEU A 395 75.20 40.68 -29.29
N GLU A 396 75.31 39.45 -28.79
CA GLU A 396 76.58 38.72 -28.72
C GLU A 396 77.13 38.44 -30.13
N VAL A 397 76.28 38.01 -31.07
CA VAL A 397 76.64 37.83 -32.48
C VAL A 397 77.10 39.15 -33.10
N LEU A 398 76.42 40.26 -32.81
CA LEU A 398 76.84 41.60 -33.24
C LEU A 398 78.19 42.00 -32.64
N GLN A 399 78.46 41.70 -31.37
CA GLN A 399 79.77 41.95 -30.74
C GLN A 399 80.89 41.11 -31.37
N VAL A 400 80.62 39.83 -31.69
CA VAL A 400 81.57 38.96 -32.38
C VAL A 400 81.83 39.46 -33.81
N GLN A 401 80.78 39.87 -34.53
CA GLN A 401 80.92 40.47 -35.86
C GLN A 401 81.67 41.80 -35.82
N MET A 402 81.48 42.63 -34.78
CA MET A 402 82.25 43.85 -34.56
C MET A 402 83.73 43.55 -34.27
N ARG A 403 84.04 42.48 -33.52
CA ARG A 403 85.42 42.01 -33.33
C ARG A 403 86.04 41.51 -34.64
N GLN A 404 85.31 40.74 -35.45
CA GLN A 404 85.77 40.26 -36.75
C GLN A 404 85.93 41.38 -37.79
N LEU A 405 85.04 42.38 -37.78
CA LEU A 405 85.19 43.62 -38.55
C LEU A 405 86.44 44.38 -38.11
N ASN A 406 86.68 44.51 -36.79
CA ASN A 406 87.86 45.20 -36.27
C ASN A 406 89.17 44.44 -36.60
N GLU A 407 89.16 43.11 -36.54
CA GLU A 407 90.29 42.26 -36.95
C GLU A 407 90.53 42.31 -38.47
N GLY A 408 89.46 42.30 -39.28
CA GLY A 408 89.51 42.44 -40.73
C GLY A 408 90.03 43.81 -41.18
N ILE A 409 89.72 44.87 -40.45
CA ILE A 409 90.24 46.23 -40.69
C ILE A 409 91.73 46.34 -40.31
N THR A 410 92.22 45.50 -39.39
CA THR A 410 93.66 45.44 -39.04
C THR A 410 94.50 44.51 -39.95
N GLY A 411 93.87 43.68 -40.78
CA GLY A 411 94.52 42.84 -41.79
C GLY A 411 94.83 43.60 -43.07
N LYS A 412 96.11 43.92 -43.31
CA LYS A 412 96.60 44.69 -44.47
C LYS A 412 96.11 44.14 -45.83
N GLY A 413 95.42 44.98 -46.62
CA GLY A 413 95.54 44.94 -48.08
C GLY A 413 94.34 45.39 -48.93
N ALA A 414 94.37 46.65 -49.36
CA ALA A 414 93.89 47.17 -50.66
C ALA A 414 92.39 47.53 -50.89
N SER A 415 92.17 48.85 -50.93
CA SER A 415 91.31 49.63 -51.86
C SER A 415 89.78 49.45 -51.85
N ALA A 416 89.17 50.14 -50.87
CA ALA A 416 88.03 51.07 -50.96
C ALA A 416 87.22 51.16 -52.27
N SER A 417 85.94 50.77 -52.21
CA SER A 417 84.78 51.49 -52.80
C SER A 417 83.42 50.78 -52.61
N SER A 418 83.37 49.72 -51.80
CA SER A 418 82.12 49.07 -51.35
C SER A 418 81.88 49.19 -49.83
N GLU A 419 82.92 49.55 -49.06
CA GLU A 419 82.88 49.67 -47.59
C GLU A 419 82.18 50.95 -47.09
N GLN A 420 82.25 52.06 -47.82
CA GLN A 420 81.57 53.32 -47.42
C GLN A 420 80.05 53.29 -47.64
N LEU A 421 79.56 52.52 -48.63
CA LEU A 421 78.13 52.37 -48.89
C LEU A 421 77.47 51.43 -47.87
N LEU A 422 78.17 50.38 -47.45
CA LEU A 422 77.74 49.48 -46.37
C LEU A 422 77.76 50.18 -45.00
N VAL A 423 78.81 50.95 -44.67
CA VAL A 423 78.87 51.70 -43.41
C VAL A 423 77.79 52.77 -43.32
N THR A 424 77.45 53.45 -44.42
CA THR A 424 76.40 54.48 -44.40
C THR A 424 74.99 53.89 -44.30
N LEU A 425 74.73 52.73 -44.91
CA LEU A 425 73.46 52.01 -44.77
C LEU A 425 73.32 51.34 -43.39
N LEU A 426 74.41 50.81 -42.83
CA LEU A 426 74.42 50.19 -41.50
C LEU A 426 74.26 51.24 -40.39
N VAL A 427 74.95 52.38 -40.49
CA VAL A 427 74.92 53.43 -39.47
C VAL A 427 73.57 54.14 -39.43
N ASN A 428 72.92 54.41 -40.58
CA ASN A 428 71.59 55.03 -40.57
C ASN A 428 70.48 54.05 -40.15
N GLY A 429 70.58 52.77 -40.52
CA GLY A 429 69.62 51.75 -40.09
C GLY A 429 69.68 51.44 -38.59
N LEU A 430 70.90 51.38 -38.02
CA LEU A 430 71.12 51.16 -36.59
C LEU A 430 70.79 52.39 -35.75
N PHE A 431 71.04 53.61 -36.22
CA PHE A 431 70.70 54.81 -35.46
C PHE A 431 69.19 54.97 -35.29
N GLN A 432 68.41 54.58 -36.30
CA GLN A 432 66.97 54.73 -36.24
C GLN A 432 66.31 53.67 -35.35
N SER A 433 66.85 52.43 -35.31
CA SER A 433 66.39 51.40 -34.38
C SER A 433 66.83 51.65 -32.94
N LEU A 434 68.05 52.13 -32.71
CA LEU A 434 68.55 52.49 -31.38
C LEU A 434 67.91 53.76 -30.81
N ALA A 435 67.61 54.76 -31.65
CA ALA A 435 66.90 55.96 -31.19
C ALA A 435 65.45 55.63 -30.78
N GLN A 436 64.81 54.65 -31.44
CA GLN A 436 63.46 54.21 -31.06
C GLN A 436 63.46 53.36 -29.78
N ALA A 437 64.49 52.52 -29.58
CA ALA A 437 64.68 51.74 -28.37
C ALA A 437 65.07 52.60 -27.16
N ALA A 438 65.90 53.64 -27.35
CA ALA A 438 66.34 54.53 -26.28
C ALA A 438 65.27 55.54 -25.82
N VAL A 439 64.25 55.84 -26.65
CA VAL A 439 63.14 56.72 -26.25
C VAL A 439 62.13 56.01 -25.33
N GLN A 440 62.10 54.66 -25.32
CA GLN A 440 61.23 53.88 -24.44
C GLN A 440 61.93 53.42 -23.14
N ALA A 441 63.26 53.38 -23.10
CA ALA A 441 64.03 52.96 -21.94
C ALA A 441 64.75 54.18 -21.31
N GLY A 442 64.23 54.65 -20.18
CA GLY A 442 64.80 55.80 -19.43
C GLY A 442 66.26 55.58 -18.99
N GLU A 443 66.99 56.68 -18.80
CA GLU A 443 68.46 56.76 -18.61
C GLU A 443 69.09 55.89 -17.50
N ASP A 444 68.30 55.28 -16.60
CA ASP A 444 68.81 54.38 -15.53
C ASP A 444 68.86 52.89 -15.92
N SER A 445 68.35 52.48 -17.09
CA SER A 445 68.10 51.05 -17.38
C SER A 445 69.32 50.24 -17.83
N LEU A 446 70.40 50.88 -18.31
CA LEU A 446 71.52 50.16 -18.94
C LEU A 446 72.46 49.48 -17.93
N GLY A 447 72.61 50.02 -16.71
CA GLY A 447 73.45 49.41 -15.66
C GLY A 447 72.78 48.23 -14.94
N SER A 448 71.44 48.17 -14.92
CA SER A 448 70.68 47.04 -14.37
C SER A 448 70.55 45.86 -15.33
N LEU A 449 70.77 46.07 -16.63
CA LEU A 449 70.70 45.03 -17.67
C LEU A 449 71.93 44.10 -17.69
N GLU A 450 73.05 44.52 -17.10
CA GLU A 450 74.29 43.71 -17.04
C GLU A 450 74.25 42.62 -15.94
N ASN A 451 73.31 42.71 -14.99
CA ASN A 451 73.20 41.81 -13.82
C ASN A 451 71.83 41.11 -13.69
N LEU A 452 71.01 41.11 -14.74
CA LEU A 452 69.72 40.41 -14.74
C LEU A 452 69.92 38.90 -14.95
N ASP A 453 69.76 38.11 -13.89
CA ASP A 453 69.82 36.65 -13.95
C ASP A 453 68.51 36.06 -14.49
N VAL A 454 68.46 35.90 -15.82
CA VAL A 454 67.33 35.30 -16.53
C VAL A 454 67.07 33.86 -16.08
N ALA A 455 68.10 33.12 -15.66
CA ALA A 455 67.95 31.75 -15.19
C ALA A 455 67.23 31.69 -13.84
N ALA A 456 67.55 32.61 -12.92
CA ALA A 456 66.85 32.71 -11.63
C ALA A 456 65.38 33.14 -11.78
N MET A 457 65.09 34.07 -12.71
CA MET A 457 63.71 34.48 -13.02
C MET A 457 62.90 33.33 -13.64
N ARG A 458 63.51 32.55 -14.54
CA ARG A 458 62.88 31.38 -15.13
C ARG A 458 62.56 30.30 -14.09
N ALA A 459 63.51 30.01 -13.20
CA ALA A 459 63.28 29.09 -12.09
C ALA A 459 62.12 29.55 -11.18
N SER A 460 62.00 30.86 -10.94
CA SER A 460 60.90 31.43 -10.16
C SER A 460 59.56 31.34 -10.90
N LEU A 461 59.53 31.62 -12.21
CA LEU A 461 58.34 31.45 -13.04
C LEU A 461 57.91 29.99 -13.16
N ASP A 462 58.85 29.04 -13.24
CA ASP A 462 58.57 27.61 -13.24
C ASP A 462 57.94 27.17 -11.91
N GLN A 463 58.42 27.69 -10.78
CA GLN A 463 57.82 27.43 -9.47
C GLN A 463 56.39 27.99 -9.36
N ILE A 464 56.16 29.21 -9.83
CA ILE A 464 54.83 29.84 -9.85
C ILE A 464 53.88 29.07 -10.80
N SER A 465 54.37 28.70 -11.99
CA SER A 465 53.66 27.85 -12.95
C SER A 465 53.22 26.53 -12.32
N GLN A 466 54.14 25.87 -11.61
CA GLN A 466 53.86 24.61 -10.92
C GLN A 466 52.82 24.78 -9.81
N GLN A 467 52.88 25.88 -9.05
CA GLN A 467 51.86 26.19 -8.03
C GLN A 467 50.49 26.47 -8.65
N ILE A 468 50.41 27.23 -9.74
CA ILE A 468 49.16 27.49 -10.47
C ILE A 468 48.61 26.19 -11.07
N ALA A 469 49.46 25.35 -11.65
CA ALA A 469 49.07 24.05 -12.19
C ALA A 469 48.48 23.12 -11.10
N ASN A 470 49.01 23.16 -9.88
CA ASN A 470 48.43 22.44 -8.74
C ASN A 470 47.03 22.98 -8.38
N VAL A 471 46.80 24.30 -8.46
CA VAL A 471 45.47 24.89 -8.22
C VAL A 471 44.49 24.53 -9.36
N GLN A 472 44.94 24.53 -10.62
CA GLN A 472 44.14 24.08 -11.77
C GLN A 472 43.83 22.58 -11.75
N SER A 473 44.62 21.78 -11.03
CA SER A 473 44.34 20.35 -10.87
C SER A 473 43.15 20.07 -9.92
N ILE A 474 42.72 21.07 -9.14
CA ILE A 474 41.53 20.98 -8.31
C ILE A 474 40.30 21.18 -9.19
N ASP A 475 39.37 20.22 -9.16
CA ASP A 475 38.08 20.32 -9.85
C ASP A 475 37.14 21.28 -9.09
N VAL A 476 37.37 22.58 -9.29
CA VAL A 476 36.56 23.64 -8.67
C VAL A 476 35.09 23.52 -9.11
N GLN A 477 34.83 23.08 -10.33
CA GLN A 477 33.47 22.89 -10.84
C GLN A 477 32.72 21.78 -10.10
N ALA A 478 33.38 20.66 -9.78
CA ALA A 478 32.79 19.61 -8.95
C ALA A 478 32.48 20.11 -7.53
N ILE A 479 33.36 20.94 -6.95
CA ILE A 479 33.14 21.54 -5.64
C ILE A 479 31.95 22.51 -5.68
N ILE A 480 31.86 23.37 -6.69
CA ILE A 480 30.73 24.28 -6.93
C ILE A 480 29.42 23.49 -7.03
N ASN A 481 29.38 22.44 -7.86
CA ASN A 481 28.19 21.61 -8.04
C ASN A 481 27.77 20.94 -6.71
N GLN A 482 28.73 20.48 -5.92
CA GLN A 482 28.46 19.85 -4.62
C GLN A 482 27.91 20.86 -3.60
N ILE A 483 28.48 22.07 -3.54
CA ILE A 483 28.00 23.14 -2.65
C ILE A 483 26.61 23.63 -3.10
N GLN A 484 26.37 23.75 -4.40
CA GLN A 484 25.04 24.06 -4.96
C GLN A 484 24.02 22.97 -4.60
N TYR A 485 24.39 21.69 -4.71
CA TYR A 485 23.51 20.60 -4.28
C TYR A 485 23.19 20.69 -2.78
N VAL A 486 24.18 21.01 -1.93
CA VAL A 486 23.92 21.25 -0.50
C VAL A 486 22.96 22.41 -0.30
N ARG A 487 23.15 23.54 -0.99
CA ARG A 487 22.25 24.70 -0.93
C ARG A 487 20.82 24.35 -1.34
N ASP A 488 20.68 23.63 -2.44
CA ASP A 488 19.39 23.29 -3.04
C ASP A 488 18.65 22.19 -2.24
N THR A 489 19.37 21.42 -1.42
CA THR A 489 18.80 20.42 -0.49
C THR A 489 18.59 20.94 0.92
N LEU A 490 18.96 22.20 1.21
CA LEU A 490 18.65 22.80 2.51
C LEU A 490 17.13 22.82 2.74
N PRO A 491 16.66 22.49 3.94
CA PRO A 491 15.23 22.54 4.26
C PRO A 491 14.69 23.96 4.06
N MET A 492 13.70 24.13 3.18
CA MET A 492 12.96 25.38 3.01
C MET A 492 11.88 25.51 4.10
N LEU A 493 12.29 25.47 5.37
CA LEU A 493 11.37 25.63 6.50
C LEU A 493 11.40 27.06 7.03
N GLY A 494 10.22 27.63 7.29
CA GLY A 494 10.04 28.91 7.98
C GLY A 494 10.44 28.85 9.47
N ASP A 495 10.69 30.01 10.12
CA ASP A 495 11.02 30.04 11.55
C ASP A 495 9.89 29.40 12.39
N GLU A 496 8.64 29.70 12.03
CA GLU A 496 7.45 29.12 12.66
C GLU A 496 7.36 27.61 12.45
N GLU A 497 7.65 27.11 11.26
CA GLU A 497 7.59 25.67 10.95
C GLU A 497 8.66 24.90 11.73
N ILE A 498 9.87 25.46 11.84
CA ILE A 498 10.96 24.92 12.65
C ILE A 498 10.54 24.89 14.13
N GLY A 499 10.05 26.01 14.67
CA GLY A 499 9.60 26.09 16.07
C GLY A 499 8.46 25.13 16.41
N ARG A 500 7.45 25.03 15.53
CA ARG A 500 6.34 24.06 15.68
C ARG A 500 6.83 22.62 15.62
N SER A 501 7.75 22.31 14.70
CA SER A 501 8.31 20.97 14.55
C SER A 501 9.12 20.57 15.78
N ILE A 502 9.99 21.45 16.29
CA ILE A 502 10.74 21.22 17.53
C ILE A 502 9.78 21.02 18.72
N ARG A 503 8.72 21.81 18.82
CA ARG A 503 7.71 21.64 19.88
C ARG A 503 6.99 20.30 19.79
N LEU A 504 6.62 19.86 18.59
CA LEU A 504 6.04 18.54 18.37
C LEU A 504 7.03 17.44 18.76
N ILE A 505 8.28 17.53 18.31
CA ILE A 505 9.32 16.55 18.65
C ILE A 505 9.54 16.50 20.18
N ASN A 506 9.65 17.64 20.85
CA ASN A 506 9.75 17.71 22.30
C ASN A 506 8.53 17.09 22.99
N THR A 507 7.33 17.26 22.43
CA THR A 507 6.09 16.64 22.92
C THR A 507 6.14 15.11 22.79
N TYR A 508 6.67 14.60 21.67
CA TYR A 508 6.87 13.17 21.44
C TYR A 508 7.96 12.59 22.35
N ILE A 509 9.10 13.26 22.51
CA ILE A 509 10.19 12.88 23.42
C ILE A 509 9.71 12.89 24.88
N ALA A 510 8.91 13.89 25.26
CA ALA A 510 8.32 14.00 26.60
C ALA A 510 7.18 12.99 26.87
N GLY A 511 6.87 12.11 25.91
CA GLY A 511 6.02 10.96 26.16
C GLY A 511 4.51 11.19 26.08
N GLN A 512 4.06 12.29 25.49
CA GLN A 512 2.63 12.64 25.48
C GLN A 512 1.81 11.88 24.42
N VAL A 513 2.44 11.18 23.48
CA VAL A 513 1.76 10.63 22.28
C VAL A 513 2.24 9.25 21.82
N ILE A 514 3.44 8.80 22.22
CA ILE A 514 4.01 7.50 21.83
C ILE A 514 4.08 6.62 23.08
N PRO A 515 3.56 5.38 23.04
CA PRO A 515 3.71 4.44 24.16
C PRO A 515 5.20 4.08 24.33
N GLY A 516 5.64 3.95 25.58
CA GLY A 516 7.01 3.53 25.90
C GLY A 516 7.22 2.04 25.67
N GLU A 517 8.13 1.46 26.44
CA GLU A 517 8.35 0.02 26.38
C GLU A 517 7.06 -0.77 26.63
N ARG A 518 6.95 -1.93 25.99
CA ARG A 518 5.84 -2.85 26.20
C ARG A 518 6.36 -4.25 26.47
N ILE A 519 5.70 -4.93 27.39
CA ILE A 519 5.91 -6.34 27.69
C ILE A 519 4.69 -7.10 27.21
N GLN A 520 4.89 -8.15 26.43
CA GLN A 520 3.82 -8.98 25.89
C GLN A 520 3.88 -10.36 26.55
N ILE A 521 2.83 -10.71 27.28
CA ILE A 521 2.69 -12.00 27.96
C ILE A 521 1.62 -12.80 27.21
N MET A 522 2.01 -13.97 26.74
CA MET A 522 1.10 -14.95 26.18
C MET A 522 0.43 -15.71 27.31
N VAL A 523 -0.90 -15.85 27.23
CA VAL A 523 -1.70 -16.76 28.03
C VAL A 523 -2.14 -17.91 27.14
N GLU A 524 -1.84 -19.13 27.58
CA GLU A 524 -2.25 -20.37 26.92
C GLU A 524 -3.23 -21.13 27.82
N ASP A 525 -4.03 -22.01 27.20
CA ASP A 525 -5.03 -22.85 27.88
C ASP A 525 -6.14 -22.02 28.58
N GLY A 526 -6.50 -20.86 28.02
CA GLY A 526 -7.67 -20.09 28.49
C GLY A 526 -7.55 -18.58 28.34
N GLN A 527 -8.57 -17.88 28.85
CA GLN A 527 -8.65 -16.42 28.83
C GLN A 527 -8.58 -15.85 30.25
N VAL A 528 -8.11 -14.61 30.37
CA VAL A 528 -7.98 -13.81 31.58
C VAL A 528 -8.73 -12.50 31.41
N ASP A 529 -9.38 -12.05 32.48
CA ASP A 529 -10.08 -10.78 32.54
C ASP A 529 -9.09 -9.61 32.69
N GLU A 530 -9.24 -8.61 31.82
CA GLU A 530 -8.35 -7.44 31.74
C GLU A 530 -8.36 -6.65 33.05
N GLU A 531 -9.53 -6.40 33.64
CA GLU A 531 -9.67 -5.60 34.86
C GLU A 531 -9.04 -6.29 36.08
N GLN A 532 -9.12 -7.62 36.13
CA GLN A 532 -8.51 -8.41 37.21
C GLN A 532 -6.97 -8.40 37.11
N VAL A 533 -6.43 -8.58 35.91
CA VAL A 533 -4.98 -8.55 35.65
C VAL A 533 -4.42 -7.17 35.90
N GLU A 534 -5.13 -6.13 35.48
CA GLU A 534 -4.79 -4.74 35.70
C GLU A 534 -4.66 -4.42 37.19
N LYS A 535 -5.66 -4.78 38.01
CA LYS A 535 -5.60 -4.56 39.47
C LYS A 535 -4.44 -5.31 40.12
N LEU A 536 -4.20 -6.55 39.70
CA LEU A 536 -3.13 -7.39 40.24
C LEU A 536 -1.74 -6.81 39.94
N LEU A 537 -1.49 -6.50 38.67
CA LEU A 537 -0.17 -6.04 38.23
C LEU A 537 0.10 -4.59 38.63
N ARG A 538 -0.90 -3.69 38.61
CA ARG A 538 -0.74 -2.32 39.12
C ARG A 538 -0.39 -2.28 40.61
N SER A 539 -0.98 -3.15 41.43
CA SER A 539 -0.73 -3.17 42.88
C SER A 539 0.60 -3.81 43.26
N SER A 540 1.12 -4.72 42.42
CA SER A 540 2.33 -5.49 42.72
C SER A 540 3.60 -4.92 42.09
N LEU A 541 3.51 -4.26 40.92
CA LEU A 541 4.65 -3.70 40.19
C LEU A 541 4.95 -2.22 40.55
N ASP A 542 4.21 -1.64 41.51
CA ASP A 542 4.37 -0.26 42.03
C ASP A 542 4.47 0.83 40.95
N ASN A 543 3.83 0.63 39.80
CA ASN A 543 3.84 1.59 38.69
C ASN A 543 2.42 2.08 38.37
N PRO A 544 2.01 3.25 38.88
CA PRO A 544 0.63 3.74 38.78
C PRO A 544 0.19 4.09 37.35
N TYR A 545 1.13 4.19 36.41
CA TYR A 545 0.90 4.56 35.02
C TYR A 545 0.99 3.37 34.05
N LEU A 546 1.12 2.13 34.56
CA LEU A 546 1.07 0.91 33.75
C LEU A 546 -0.33 0.73 33.17
N ASN A 547 -0.44 0.63 31.86
CA ASN A 547 -1.69 0.28 31.18
C ASN A 547 -1.62 -1.16 30.67
N ILE A 548 -2.71 -1.90 30.83
CA ILE A 548 -2.79 -3.28 30.39
C ILE A 548 -3.83 -3.36 29.29
N TYR A 549 -3.50 -4.08 28.23
CA TYR A 549 -4.41 -4.36 27.12
C TYR A 549 -4.46 -5.86 26.90
N SER A 550 -5.63 -6.36 26.54
CA SER A 550 -5.74 -7.73 26.06
C SER A 550 -6.17 -7.79 24.61
N THR A 551 -5.49 -8.63 23.82
CA THR A 551 -5.79 -8.86 22.41
C THR A 551 -5.81 -10.35 22.09
N SER A 552 -6.58 -10.73 21.08
CA SER A 552 -6.54 -12.08 20.53
C SER A 552 -5.26 -12.28 19.73
N VAL A 553 -4.73 -13.50 19.73
CA VAL A 553 -3.49 -13.85 19.01
C VAL A 553 -3.64 -13.80 17.50
N GLY A 554 -4.88 -13.87 16.99
CA GLY A 554 -5.21 -13.64 15.59
C GLY A 554 -6.72 -13.54 15.39
N VAL A 555 -7.14 -12.90 14.30
CA VAL A 555 -8.56 -12.74 13.96
C VAL A 555 -8.84 -13.37 12.61
N ILE A 556 -9.75 -14.35 12.58
CA ILE A 556 -10.25 -14.92 11.33
C ILE A 556 -11.06 -13.85 10.62
N ASN A 557 -10.63 -13.47 9.42
CA ASN A 557 -11.36 -12.56 8.56
C ASN A 557 -11.84 -13.34 7.33
N PRO A 558 -13.17 -13.47 7.10
CA PRO A 558 -13.66 -14.16 5.91
C PRO A 558 -13.16 -13.43 4.67
N ASP A 559 -12.56 -14.18 3.74
CA ASP A 559 -12.11 -13.60 2.48
C ASP A 559 -13.33 -13.20 1.64
N ALA A 560 -13.43 -11.92 1.32
CA ALA A 560 -14.55 -11.35 0.57
C ALA A 560 -14.74 -12.03 -0.78
N ARG A 561 -13.65 -12.46 -1.44
CA ARG A 561 -13.72 -13.18 -2.72
C ARG A 561 -14.33 -14.56 -2.53
N SER A 562 -13.81 -15.34 -1.58
CA SER A 562 -14.37 -16.65 -1.25
C SER A 562 -15.86 -16.60 -0.85
N GLU A 563 -16.28 -15.57 -0.10
CA GLU A 563 -17.70 -15.37 0.27
C GLU A 563 -18.57 -15.02 -0.94
N ILE A 564 -18.10 -14.21 -1.90
CA ILE A 564 -18.85 -13.91 -3.12
C ILE A 564 -19.08 -15.17 -3.96
N PHE A 565 -18.04 -15.98 -4.20
CA PHE A 565 -18.18 -17.24 -4.94
C PHE A 565 -19.09 -18.24 -4.23
N ARG A 566 -19.01 -18.28 -2.91
CA ARG A 566 -19.89 -19.09 -2.08
C ARG A 566 -21.35 -18.64 -2.18
N LEU A 567 -21.61 -17.33 -2.11
CA LEU A 567 -22.94 -16.76 -2.31
C LEU A 567 -23.50 -17.08 -3.69
N LEU A 568 -22.68 -17.01 -4.76
CA LEU A 568 -23.12 -17.38 -6.11
C LEU A 568 -23.54 -18.85 -6.21
N THR A 569 -22.75 -19.75 -5.63
CA THR A 569 -23.08 -21.18 -5.58
C THR A 569 -24.37 -21.44 -4.80
N GLU A 570 -24.55 -20.74 -3.68
CA GLU A 570 -25.76 -20.82 -2.87
C GLU A 570 -27.00 -20.27 -3.61
N VAL A 571 -26.85 -19.14 -4.32
CA VAL A 571 -27.91 -18.54 -5.15
C VAL A 571 -28.34 -19.49 -6.27
N ARG A 572 -27.39 -20.17 -6.94
CA ARG A 572 -27.70 -21.17 -7.97
C ARG A 572 -28.59 -22.28 -7.44
N ALA A 573 -28.24 -22.84 -6.28
CA ALA A 573 -28.98 -23.92 -5.64
C ALA A 573 -30.37 -23.47 -5.18
N ILE A 574 -30.51 -22.22 -4.73
CA ILE A 574 -31.80 -21.60 -4.38
C ILE A 574 -32.69 -21.43 -5.60
N ILE A 575 -32.15 -20.90 -6.71
CA ILE A 575 -32.90 -20.67 -7.95
C ILE A 575 -33.41 -22.00 -8.53
N ALA A 576 -32.56 -23.04 -8.56
CA ALA A 576 -32.97 -24.38 -8.95
C ALA A 576 -34.15 -24.88 -8.10
N GLY A 577 -34.11 -24.65 -6.78
CA GLY A 577 -35.19 -25.01 -5.86
C GLY A 577 -36.49 -24.24 -6.12
N LEU A 578 -36.41 -22.92 -6.34
CA LEU A 578 -37.56 -22.09 -6.66
C LEU A 578 -38.22 -22.52 -7.98
N LEU A 579 -37.40 -22.78 -9.01
CA LEU A 579 -37.86 -23.27 -10.31
C LEU A 579 -38.49 -24.65 -10.20
N ALA A 580 -37.95 -25.55 -9.38
CA ALA A 580 -38.54 -26.87 -9.12
C ALA A 580 -39.95 -26.74 -8.52
N ILE A 581 -40.16 -25.81 -7.57
CA ILE A 581 -41.47 -25.53 -6.97
C ILE A 581 -42.44 -24.98 -8.02
N VAL A 582 -42.03 -23.97 -8.79
CA VAL A 582 -42.85 -23.33 -9.83
C VAL A 582 -43.22 -24.34 -10.92
N PHE A 583 -42.24 -25.11 -11.41
CA PHE A 583 -42.44 -26.15 -12.42
C PHE A 583 -43.40 -27.23 -11.92
N THR A 584 -43.21 -27.72 -10.69
CA THR A 584 -44.11 -28.73 -10.09
C THR A 584 -45.53 -28.19 -9.96
N GLY A 585 -45.71 -26.94 -9.53
CA GLY A 585 -47.03 -26.30 -9.49
C GLY A 585 -47.68 -26.22 -10.88
N ALA A 586 -46.93 -25.72 -11.87
CA ALA A 586 -47.40 -25.56 -13.24
C ALA A 586 -47.82 -26.90 -13.87
N ILE A 587 -46.99 -27.95 -13.75
CA ILE A 587 -47.28 -29.25 -14.37
C ILE A 587 -48.44 -29.97 -13.67
N LEU A 588 -48.56 -29.83 -12.35
CA LEU A 588 -49.71 -30.37 -11.63
C LEU A 588 -51.01 -29.70 -12.07
N ILE A 589 -51.00 -28.38 -12.29
CA ILE A 589 -52.16 -27.62 -12.77
C ILE A 589 -52.53 -27.98 -14.21
N LEU A 590 -51.54 -28.14 -15.10
CA LEU A 590 -51.78 -28.40 -16.53
C LEU A 590 -52.21 -29.85 -16.79
N ASP A 591 -51.48 -30.83 -16.26
CA ASP A 591 -51.66 -32.24 -16.61
C ASP A 591 -52.44 -33.02 -15.53
N HIS A 592 -52.01 -32.91 -14.28
CA HIS A 592 -52.58 -33.74 -13.20
C HIS A 592 -53.97 -33.27 -12.74
N ALA A 593 -54.31 -31.99 -12.91
CA ALA A 593 -55.64 -31.46 -12.60
C ALA A 593 -56.74 -32.17 -13.43
N THR A 594 -56.49 -32.46 -14.71
CA THR A 594 -57.43 -33.16 -15.60
C THR A 594 -57.69 -34.59 -15.11
N VAL A 595 -56.63 -35.29 -14.67
CA VAL A 595 -56.74 -36.63 -14.07
C VAL A 595 -57.54 -36.58 -12.77
N PHE A 596 -57.25 -35.62 -11.88
CA PHE A 596 -57.95 -35.48 -10.61
C PHE A 596 -59.43 -35.10 -10.78
N SER A 597 -59.74 -34.22 -11.73
CA SER A 597 -61.12 -33.82 -12.08
C SER A 597 -61.94 -35.02 -12.56
N THR A 598 -61.37 -35.86 -13.42
CA THR A 598 -62.00 -37.08 -13.91
C THR A 598 -62.16 -38.15 -12.84
N LEU A 599 -61.16 -38.34 -11.98
CA LEU A 599 -61.25 -39.27 -10.84
C LEU A 599 -62.33 -38.84 -9.83
N LYS A 600 -62.47 -37.52 -9.60
CA LYS A 600 -63.57 -36.97 -8.78
C LYS A 600 -64.93 -37.21 -9.42
N TYR A 601 -65.05 -36.99 -10.74
CA TYR A 601 -66.28 -37.26 -11.49
C TYR A 601 -66.68 -38.74 -11.42
N LEU A 602 -65.78 -39.66 -11.75
CA LEU A 602 -66.02 -41.11 -11.69
C LEU A 602 -66.45 -41.58 -10.29
N ARG A 603 -65.89 -41.00 -9.23
CA ARG A 603 -66.29 -41.31 -7.85
C ARG A 603 -67.68 -40.78 -7.50
N ARG A 604 -68.09 -39.60 -8.01
CA ARG A 604 -69.46 -39.08 -7.81
C ARG A 604 -70.50 -39.99 -8.48
N VAL A 605 -70.17 -40.56 -9.64
CA VAL A 605 -71.06 -41.44 -10.41
C VAL A 605 -71.14 -42.85 -9.80
N SER A 606 -70.06 -43.43 -9.27
CA SER A 606 -70.02 -44.83 -8.81
C SER A 606 -70.67 -45.13 -7.43
N ARG A 607 -71.68 -44.35 -7.00
CA ARG A 607 -72.35 -44.40 -5.68
C ARG A 607 -72.17 -45.72 -4.90
N ALA A 608 -71.24 -45.72 -3.94
CA ALA A 608 -71.23 -46.65 -2.82
C ALA A 608 -71.45 -45.85 -1.53
N ARG A 609 -72.36 -46.33 -0.68
CA ARG A 609 -72.74 -45.74 0.61
C ARG A 609 -71.50 -45.63 1.50
N THR A 610 -70.96 -44.43 1.68
CA THR A 610 -69.69 -44.22 2.41
C THR A 610 -69.90 -43.37 3.67
N SER A 611 -69.23 -43.80 4.75
CA SER A 611 -69.28 -43.23 6.12
C SER A 611 -68.78 -41.78 6.17
N ARG A 612 -69.26 -40.98 7.15
CA ARG A 612 -68.86 -39.56 7.36
C ARG A 612 -67.33 -39.36 7.36
N TRP A 613 -66.56 -40.34 7.85
CA TRP A 613 -65.09 -40.29 7.89
C TRP A 613 -64.41 -40.39 6.52
N GLN A 614 -64.97 -41.13 5.56
CA GLN A 614 -64.46 -41.22 4.18
C GLN A 614 -64.77 -39.98 3.32
N ARG A 615 -65.56 -39.05 3.87
CA ARG A 615 -65.84 -37.73 3.27
C ARG A 615 -64.77 -36.70 3.64
N VAL A 616 -64.12 -36.87 4.80
CA VAL A 616 -63.01 -36.02 5.29
C VAL A 616 -61.68 -36.50 4.70
N LEU A 617 -61.43 -37.81 4.68
CA LEU A 617 -60.29 -38.44 3.99
C LEU A 617 -60.63 -38.67 2.51
N ASN A 618 -60.66 -37.60 1.71
CA ASN A 618 -60.81 -37.74 0.26
C ASN A 618 -59.56 -38.40 -0.32
N PRO A 619 -59.61 -39.66 -0.81
CA PRO A 619 -58.44 -40.36 -1.32
C PRO A 619 -57.83 -39.69 -2.57
N VAL A 620 -58.61 -38.88 -3.31
CA VAL A 620 -58.08 -38.06 -4.41
C VAL A 620 -57.23 -36.89 -3.90
N LEU A 621 -57.59 -36.29 -2.76
CA LEU A 621 -56.77 -35.24 -2.14
C LEU A 621 -55.48 -35.82 -1.57
N PHE A 622 -55.55 -37.02 -0.97
CA PHE A 622 -54.37 -37.72 -0.47
C PHE A 622 -53.44 -38.16 -1.62
N LEU A 623 -54.00 -38.67 -2.72
CA LEU A 623 -53.22 -39.02 -3.91
C LEU A 623 -52.58 -37.78 -4.54
N GLY A 624 -53.30 -36.66 -4.60
CA GLY A 624 -52.74 -35.37 -5.04
C GLY A 624 -51.59 -34.89 -4.15
N ALA A 625 -51.75 -34.97 -2.84
CA ALA A 625 -50.68 -34.62 -1.89
C ALA A 625 -49.47 -35.54 -2.03
N LEU A 626 -49.67 -36.86 -2.07
CA LEU A 626 -48.59 -37.83 -2.27
C LEU A 626 -47.83 -37.57 -3.57
N LEU A 627 -48.56 -37.33 -4.67
CA LEU A 627 -47.95 -37.13 -5.98
C LEU A 627 -47.18 -35.81 -6.04
N GLY A 628 -47.74 -34.72 -5.49
CA GLY A 628 -47.03 -33.45 -5.39
C GLY A 628 -45.77 -33.55 -4.53
N ALA A 629 -45.81 -34.31 -3.43
CA ALA A 629 -44.64 -34.57 -2.59
C ALA A 629 -43.55 -35.35 -3.36
N VAL A 630 -43.94 -36.41 -4.06
CA VAL A 630 -43.01 -37.26 -4.82
C VAL A 630 -42.37 -36.49 -5.98
N VAL A 631 -43.17 -35.77 -6.79
CA VAL A 631 -42.66 -35.01 -7.94
C VAL A 631 -41.72 -33.91 -7.47
N LEU A 632 -42.13 -33.09 -6.49
CA LEU A 632 -41.29 -32.00 -6.02
C LEU A 632 -40.01 -32.51 -5.38
N ALA A 633 -40.09 -33.52 -4.50
CA ALA A 633 -38.90 -34.07 -3.84
C ALA A 633 -37.93 -34.73 -4.83
N ALA A 634 -38.46 -35.41 -5.86
CA ALA A 634 -37.64 -36.01 -6.90
C ALA A 634 -36.94 -34.96 -7.77
N VAL A 635 -37.68 -33.96 -8.27
CA VAL A 635 -37.10 -32.86 -9.06
C VAL A 635 -36.09 -32.06 -8.23
N TYR A 636 -36.42 -31.75 -6.97
CA TYR A 636 -35.53 -31.01 -6.08
C TYR A 636 -34.21 -31.75 -5.83
N ARG A 637 -34.27 -33.05 -5.53
CA ARG A 637 -33.07 -33.86 -5.28
C ARG A 637 -32.23 -34.06 -6.54
N LEU A 638 -32.87 -34.31 -7.68
CA LEU A 638 -32.17 -34.56 -8.94
C LEU A 638 -31.59 -33.29 -9.58
N SER A 639 -32.18 -32.12 -9.31
CA SER A 639 -31.67 -30.83 -9.81
C SER A 639 -30.52 -30.27 -8.98
N GLY A 640 -30.15 -30.91 -7.86
CA GLY A 640 -29.10 -30.41 -6.96
C GLY A 640 -29.53 -29.16 -6.17
N ALA A 641 -30.84 -28.90 -6.07
CA ALA A 641 -31.35 -27.74 -5.38
C ALA A 641 -31.09 -27.81 -3.86
N GLN A 642 -30.72 -26.67 -3.28
CA GLN A 642 -30.49 -26.51 -1.85
C GLN A 642 -30.97 -25.11 -1.45
N ILE A 643 -32.15 -25.03 -0.82
CA ILE A 643 -32.65 -23.78 -0.24
C ILE A 643 -32.26 -23.77 1.25
N PRO A 644 -31.54 -22.74 1.72
CA PRO A 644 -31.18 -22.60 3.13
C PRO A 644 -32.41 -22.71 4.04
N TYR A 645 -32.23 -23.32 5.20
CA TYR A 645 -33.27 -23.55 6.22
C TYR A 645 -34.43 -24.49 5.82
N LEU A 646 -34.49 -24.99 4.58
CA LEU A 646 -35.48 -25.98 4.15
C LEU A 646 -34.85 -27.37 4.07
N SER A 647 -35.24 -28.25 5.01
CA SER A 647 -34.85 -29.66 4.93
C SER A 647 -35.61 -30.38 3.81
N HIS A 648 -35.04 -31.47 3.30
CA HIS A 648 -35.70 -32.35 2.33
C HIS A 648 -37.14 -32.74 2.74
N GLY A 649 -37.40 -32.90 4.04
CA GLY A 649 -38.73 -33.18 4.58
C GLY A 649 -39.71 -32.01 4.43
N THR A 650 -39.27 -30.78 4.69
CA THR A 650 -40.11 -29.57 4.49
C THR A 650 -40.50 -29.39 3.03
N ILE A 651 -39.64 -29.77 2.10
CA ILE A 651 -39.88 -29.65 0.66
C ILE A 651 -40.90 -30.69 0.20
N ALA A 652 -40.81 -31.91 0.70
CA ALA A 652 -41.86 -32.90 0.49
C ALA A 652 -43.22 -32.42 1.04
N LEU A 653 -43.24 -31.72 2.19
CA LEU A 653 -44.46 -31.12 2.75
C LEU A 653 -45.00 -29.97 1.87
N ILE A 654 -44.13 -29.10 1.34
CA ILE A 654 -44.53 -28.05 0.39
C ILE A 654 -45.14 -28.69 -0.86
N GLY A 655 -44.50 -29.72 -1.40
CA GLY A 655 -45.01 -30.47 -2.55
C GLY A 655 -46.36 -31.12 -2.26
N ALA A 656 -46.52 -31.68 -1.06
CA ALA A 656 -47.79 -32.22 -0.59
C ALA A 656 -48.89 -31.16 -0.52
N ALA A 657 -48.59 -29.97 0.00
CA ALA A 657 -49.52 -28.85 0.08
C ALA A 657 -49.94 -28.36 -1.31
N VAL A 658 -48.98 -28.19 -2.23
CA VAL A 658 -49.23 -27.80 -3.63
C VAL A 658 -50.10 -28.84 -4.32
N GLY A 659 -49.74 -30.13 -4.22
CA GLY A 659 -50.52 -31.23 -4.80
C GLY A 659 -51.93 -31.36 -4.21
N TRP A 660 -52.08 -31.12 -2.91
CA TRP A 660 -53.38 -31.07 -2.25
C TRP A 660 -54.25 -29.92 -2.75
N LEU A 661 -53.68 -28.72 -2.89
CA LEU A 661 -54.39 -27.54 -3.41
C LEU A 661 -54.85 -27.76 -4.85
N VAL A 662 -53.97 -28.28 -5.71
CA VAL A 662 -54.32 -28.60 -7.10
C VAL A 662 -55.42 -29.66 -7.15
N ALA A 663 -55.30 -30.74 -6.37
CA ALA A 663 -56.35 -31.75 -6.30
C ALA A 663 -57.67 -31.17 -5.79
N LYS A 664 -57.67 -30.25 -4.81
CA LYS A 664 -58.85 -29.56 -4.29
C LYS A 664 -59.54 -28.75 -5.39
N PHE A 665 -58.78 -27.95 -6.14
CA PHE A 665 -59.29 -27.04 -7.18
C PHE A 665 -59.30 -27.62 -8.59
N ALA A 666 -59.02 -28.92 -8.77
CA ALA A 666 -58.94 -29.59 -10.07
C ALA A 666 -60.15 -29.33 -10.99
N GLU A 667 -61.37 -29.32 -10.45
CA GLU A 667 -62.60 -29.05 -11.20
C GLU A 667 -62.70 -27.61 -11.73
N ARG A 668 -61.99 -26.66 -11.10
CA ARG A 668 -61.90 -25.25 -11.52
C ARG A 668 -60.81 -25.05 -12.57
N PHE A 669 -59.70 -25.78 -12.45
CA PHE A 669 -58.58 -25.68 -13.39
C PHE A 669 -58.85 -26.41 -14.71
N SER A 670 -59.42 -27.62 -14.66
CA SER A 670 -59.75 -28.45 -15.82
C SER A 670 -61.10 -29.15 -15.61
N PRO A 671 -62.23 -28.48 -15.90
CA PRO A 671 -63.56 -29.09 -15.77
C PRO A 671 -63.78 -30.15 -16.84
N VAL A 672 -64.28 -31.33 -16.43
CA VAL A 672 -64.67 -32.40 -17.36
C VAL A 672 -66.05 -32.09 -17.95
N ASN A 673 -66.17 -32.12 -19.28
CA ASN A 673 -67.47 -31.98 -19.94
C ASN A 673 -68.33 -33.24 -19.71
N VAL A 674 -69.30 -33.10 -18.79
CA VAL A 674 -70.18 -34.20 -18.35
C VAL A 674 -70.96 -34.79 -19.52
N LYS A 675 -71.35 -33.98 -20.52
CA LYS A 675 -72.14 -34.44 -21.67
C LYS A 675 -71.32 -35.36 -22.56
N GLU A 676 -70.10 -34.97 -22.89
CA GLU A 676 -69.19 -35.75 -23.74
C GLU A 676 -68.71 -37.01 -23.03
N PHE A 677 -68.39 -36.91 -21.74
CA PHE A 677 -67.99 -38.07 -20.96
C PHE A 677 -69.10 -39.13 -20.88
N THR A 678 -70.35 -38.70 -20.66
CA THR A 678 -71.51 -39.61 -20.60
C THR A 678 -71.87 -40.16 -21.98
N ALA A 679 -71.70 -39.38 -23.05
CA ALA A 679 -71.86 -39.86 -24.43
C ALA A 679 -70.84 -40.96 -24.77
N GLY A 680 -69.57 -40.78 -24.38
CA GLY A 680 -68.54 -41.81 -24.53
C GLY A 680 -68.86 -43.10 -23.78
N GLN A 681 -69.41 -43.01 -22.56
CA GLN A 681 -69.87 -44.18 -21.81
C GLN A 681 -71.07 -44.88 -22.49
N ALA A 682 -72.00 -44.11 -23.05
CA ALA A 682 -73.16 -44.66 -23.78
C ALA A 682 -72.77 -45.37 -25.08
N LEU A 683 -71.65 -44.96 -25.71
CA LEU A 683 -71.04 -45.62 -26.87
C LEU A 683 -70.25 -46.89 -26.51
N GLY A 684 -70.21 -47.27 -25.22
CA GLY A 684 -69.51 -48.47 -24.76
C GLY A 684 -67.99 -48.32 -24.67
N LEU A 685 -67.46 -47.10 -24.75
CA LEU A 685 -66.02 -46.86 -24.60
C LEU A 685 -65.56 -47.13 -23.16
N SER A 686 -64.40 -47.76 -23.03
CA SER A 686 -63.76 -47.94 -21.73
C SER A 686 -63.35 -46.58 -21.12
N ASN A 687 -63.23 -46.51 -19.79
CA ASN A 687 -62.84 -45.25 -19.12
C ASN A 687 -61.45 -44.73 -19.58
N VAL A 688 -60.58 -45.62 -20.06
CA VAL A 688 -59.27 -45.26 -20.64
C VAL A 688 -59.43 -44.66 -22.03
N GLN A 689 -60.28 -45.24 -22.88
CA GLN A 689 -60.58 -44.67 -24.20
C GLN A 689 -61.28 -43.31 -24.07
N ILE A 690 -62.21 -43.15 -23.13
CA ILE A 690 -62.83 -41.84 -22.87
C ILE A 690 -61.79 -40.80 -22.42
N MET A 691 -60.82 -41.21 -21.60
CA MET A 691 -59.73 -40.33 -21.18
C MET A 691 -58.87 -39.90 -22.38
N ARG A 692 -58.50 -40.85 -23.28
CA ARG A 692 -57.64 -40.60 -24.45
C ARG A 692 -58.35 -39.83 -25.57
N GLU A 693 -59.61 -40.14 -25.86
CA GLU A 693 -60.30 -39.59 -27.03
C GLU A 693 -61.09 -38.33 -26.73
N ILE A 694 -61.56 -38.16 -25.47
CA ILE A 694 -62.52 -37.10 -25.13
C ILE A 694 -61.92 -36.14 -24.10
N VAL A 695 -61.41 -36.66 -22.98
CA VAL A 695 -61.05 -35.79 -21.84
C VAL A 695 -59.69 -35.12 -22.01
N ILE A 696 -58.64 -35.86 -22.41
CA ILE A 696 -57.30 -35.29 -22.62
C ILE A 696 -57.29 -34.27 -23.78
N PRO A 697 -57.89 -34.54 -24.95
CA PRO A 697 -57.90 -33.59 -26.06
C PRO A 697 -58.72 -32.32 -25.76
N GLY A 698 -59.79 -32.45 -24.97
CA GLY A 698 -60.61 -31.33 -24.50
C GLY A 698 -60.03 -30.56 -23.31
N SER A 699 -58.88 -30.98 -22.78
CA SER A 699 -58.22 -30.34 -21.64
C SER A 699 -57.17 -29.31 -22.06
N ARG A 700 -56.56 -28.61 -21.09
CA ARG A 700 -55.51 -27.62 -21.37
C ARG A 700 -54.30 -28.28 -22.05
N PRO A 701 -53.58 -27.58 -22.95
CA PRO A 701 -52.39 -28.13 -23.58
C PRO A 701 -51.30 -28.39 -22.52
N GLY A 702 -50.94 -29.67 -22.33
CA GLY A 702 -49.91 -30.14 -21.40
C GLY A 702 -49.19 -31.39 -21.94
N LEU A 703 -48.25 -31.95 -21.16
CA LEU A 703 -47.48 -33.13 -21.56
C LEU A 703 -48.37 -34.34 -21.84
N MET A 704 -49.47 -34.46 -21.10
CA MET A 704 -50.44 -35.53 -21.28
C MET A 704 -51.12 -35.46 -22.65
N ASN A 705 -51.41 -34.26 -23.16
CA ASN A 705 -51.98 -34.07 -24.50
C ASN A 705 -50.97 -34.47 -25.59
N LEU A 706 -49.70 -34.05 -25.44
CA LEU A 706 -48.64 -34.37 -26.40
C LEU A 706 -48.38 -35.88 -26.52
N LEU A 707 -48.30 -36.58 -25.38
CA LEU A 707 -48.10 -38.04 -25.33
C LEU A 707 -49.31 -38.81 -25.89
N ASN A 708 -50.50 -38.22 -25.80
CA ASN A 708 -51.74 -38.86 -26.19
C ASN A 708 -52.04 -38.74 -27.70
N ARG A 709 -51.48 -37.74 -28.41
CA ARG A 709 -51.64 -37.59 -29.87
C ARG A 709 -51.29 -38.83 -30.69
N TRP A 710 -50.33 -39.62 -30.22
CA TRP A 710 -49.85 -40.82 -30.91
C TRP A 710 -50.68 -42.08 -30.58
N LYS A 711 -51.64 -41.96 -29.67
CA LYS A 711 -52.45 -43.07 -29.14
C LYS A 711 -53.95 -42.89 -29.42
N GLN A 712 -54.32 -41.80 -30.09
CA GLN A 712 -55.68 -41.56 -30.59
C GLN A 712 -55.97 -42.56 -31.72
N GLN A 713 -57.10 -43.26 -31.60
CA GLN A 713 -57.58 -44.22 -32.58
C GLN A 713 -58.68 -43.63 -33.47
N PHE A 714 -59.24 -42.48 -33.09
CA PHE A 714 -60.36 -41.82 -33.75
C PHE A 714 -60.06 -40.38 -34.17
#